data_AF-A0A928DCJ1-F1
#
_entry.id   AF-A0A928DCJ1-F1
#
_cell.length_a   1.000
_cell.length_b   1.000
_cell.length_c   1.000
_cell.angle_alpha   90.00
_cell.angle_beta   90.00
_cell.angle_gamma   90.00
#
_symmetry.space_group_name_H-M   'P 1'
#
loop_
_entity.id
_entity.type
_entity.pdbx_description
1 polymer ?
#
loop_
_entity_poly.entity_id
_entity_poly.type
_entity_poly.pdbx_seq_one_letter_code
_entity_poly.pdbx_strand_id
1 'polypeptide(L)'
;MKRLMSAAFAAVALAGAVSAATVYSVSDRILIIRVPEGETNSVVATDIECANDNFVTNIVKTGTGAIIVDKKLADYEGDIHIEQGMWVIACTNALGKLSSKADCSDVGAVFVKEGGSLAVGGSDRAISNVGKKIYIAGSGVNGEGALTMALATAAGDYSSGVLGRNIELAGDATIGHYLKYTVYFTQANTSWNLNGYKLTITHDPVNNRGYVIGGTDKSQIFGPGDIEMKDGAYMIFQGKTLMVGDNGTIAFKDSSKFGSTGMRGRYEWPMVWDSINRISMQRQTTADAVTNRNTWHGPVQLCRTMGVDITGSGTFGLSGAVSGEGGLDLKFAHKYNSPLPTNFVNLANAGSTFMGGVSVSDLVLNVMERDAVPQNGGALALTNSIVNFEPEKNYALPDGYIHVKEGAVMSLNNGSGKCKTVVKTGPGTVNWNSAVGADALVIKEGSVDLSLQHNGFAGLIEGVEYFDNNSECYYAAENKNLMWTNNVVLSPNYVYAGNGSYWSNKRPEWDTEELLTSSATVYQGYMWNRETTNVNWTFCCRVATVSFFYFDGVKEITDGEATKARLVTIENVTPGPHPFRIGSYAIFGKGGASGAATNFEWPKLGFRWDPLGRGSSDTNNFVKLEDPGDGSLFTWAIPGDDVFYPGTDESNKIGYLPRFDTIKFSGGTLNLNVGTNVFRVGTVYGFPSVVGGNGLVIADKWTVDAEDIAAGVKIADRKIDFGEDVELEIENPLAARSVSGVREWTVLESTANITGSISVKDEESAKRWSVKVDGGSVTLKYRPVGTIMVVR
;
A
#
# COMPACT_ATOMS: atom_id res chain seq x y z
N MET A 1 -7.54 48.20 -4.44
CA MET A 1 -8.61 48.00 -5.45
C MET A 1 -9.50 46.80 -5.16
N LYS A 2 -9.00 45.56 -4.97
CA LYS A 2 -9.83 44.37 -4.63
C LYS A 2 -10.82 44.56 -3.45
N ARG A 3 -10.44 45.29 -2.38
CA ARG A 3 -11.31 45.61 -1.23
C ARG A 3 -12.37 46.70 -1.47
N LEU A 4 -12.17 47.59 -2.46
CA LEU A 4 -13.15 48.64 -2.80
C LEU A 4 -14.30 48.08 -3.63
N MET A 5 -14.04 47.05 -4.46
CA MET A 5 -15.09 46.34 -5.20
C MET A 5 -15.95 45.45 -4.31
N SER A 6 -15.40 44.81 -3.27
CA SER A 6 -16.18 43.97 -2.34
C SER A 6 -17.26 44.79 -1.60
N ALA A 7 -16.96 46.04 -1.26
CA ALA A 7 -17.92 46.97 -0.66
C ALA A 7 -18.94 47.48 -1.68
N ALA A 8 -18.56 47.68 -2.95
CA ALA A 8 -19.48 48.08 -4.01
C ALA A 8 -20.50 46.97 -4.33
N PHE A 9 -20.10 45.69 -4.40
CA PHE A 9 -21.02 44.58 -4.67
C PHE A 9 -22.00 44.29 -3.51
N ALA A 10 -21.60 44.52 -2.25
CA ALA A 10 -22.51 44.44 -1.11
C ALA A 10 -23.48 45.63 -1.03
N ALA A 11 -23.08 46.80 -1.53
CA ALA A 11 -23.92 48.01 -1.56
C ALA A 11 -24.92 48.03 -2.74
N VAL A 12 -24.61 47.38 -3.87
CA VAL A 12 -25.47 47.36 -5.08
C VAL A 12 -26.73 46.50 -4.89
N ALA A 13 -26.75 45.55 -3.94
CA ALA A 13 -27.97 44.85 -3.56
C ALA A 13 -29.00 45.73 -2.81
N LEU A 14 -28.64 46.96 -2.43
CA LEU A 14 -29.47 47.83 -1.58
C LEU A 14 -29.70 49.25 -2.13
N ALA A 15 -29.14 49.62 -3.28
CA ALA A 15 -29.37 50.95 -3.87
C ALA A 15 -29.74 50.86 -5.36
N GLY A 16 -31.03 51.04 -5.64
CA GLY A 16 -31.57 51.12 -6.98
C GLY A 16 -31.06 52.36 -7.73
N ALA A 17 -30.10 52.15 -8.61
CA ALA A 17 -29.86 52.99 -9.77
C ALA A 17 -29.71 52.08 -10.99
N VAL A 18 -30.85 51.64 -11.54
CA VAL A 18 -30.92 50.91 -12.81
C VAL A 18 -30.72 51.95 -13.91
N SER A 19 -29.50 52.04 -14.43
CA SER A 19 -29.20 52.73 -15.69
C SER A 19 -29.63 51.82 -16.85
N ALA A 20 -30.31 52.39 -17.85
CA ALA A 20 -30.90 51.66 -18.96
C ALA A 20 -29.82 50.89 -19.75
N ALA A 21 -29.82 49.55 -19.70
CA ALA A 21 -29.11 48.82 -20.73
C ALA A 21 -29.64 49.27 -22.08
N THR A 22 -28.73 49.60 -22.98
CA THR A 22 -29.11 49.90 -24.35
C THR A 22 -29.36 48.55 -25.04
N VAL A 23 -30.63 48.23 -25.30
CA VAL A 23 -31.04 47.11 -26.15
C VAL A 23 -30.79 47.53 -27.59
N TYR A 24 -29.83 46.90 -28.27
CA TYR A 24 -29.31 47.43 -29.54
C TYR A 24 -30.09 46.98 -30.78
N SER A 25 -30.74 45.82 -30.77
CA SER A 25 -31.62 45.39 -31.86
C SER A 25 -32.32 44.09 -31.53
N VAL A 26 -33.56 43.94 -32.01
CA VAL A 26 -34.14 42.64 -32.36
C VAL A 26 -34.02 42.54 -33.88
N SER A 27 -32.88 42.11 -34.38
CA SER A 27 -32.71 41.71 -35.79
C SER A 27 -32.47 40.21 -35.81
N ASP A 28 -33.00 39.51 -36.81
CA ASP A 28 -32.80 38.06 -37.00
C ASP A 28 -33.15 37.18 -35.78
N ARG A 29 -34.11 37.62 -34.95
CA ARG A 29 -34.53 36.93 -33.71
C ARG A 29 -33.42 36.84 -32.64
N ILE A 30 -32.50 37.79 -32.64
CA ILE A 30 -31.41 37.93 -31.66
C ILE A 30 -31.65 39.18 -30.81
N LEU A 31 -31.66 39.04 -29.48
CA LEU A 31 -31.71 40.14 -28.52
C LEU A 31 -30.29 40.43 -28.00
N ILE A 32 -29.73 41.59 -28.32
CA ILE A 32 -28.42 42.01 -27.82
C ILE A 32 -28.59 42.96 -26.62
N ILE A 33 -28.09 42.53 -25.46
CA ILE A 33 -28.08 43.31 -24.22
C ILE A 33 -26.64 43.72 -23.90
N ARG A 34 -26.34 45.01 -24.01
CA ARG A 34 -25.02 45.56 -23.65
C ARG A 34 -25.10 46.27 -22.31
N VAL A 35 -24.26 45.85 -21.36
CA VAL A 35 -24.14 46.52 -20.05
C VAL A 35 -22.72 47.10 -19.93
N PRO A 36 -22.57 48.43 -19.82
CA PRO A 36 -21.27 49.09 -19.66
C PRO A 36 -20.53 48.68 -18.37
N GLU A 37 -19.23 48.98 -18.32
CA GLU A 37 -18.41 48.72 -17.14
C GLU A 37 -18.96 49.43 -15.90
N GLY A 38 -18.95 48.73 -14.75
CA GLY A 38 -19.44 49.28 -13.48
C GLY A 38 -20.97 49.35 -13.36
N GLU A 39 -21.71 49.07 -14.43
CA GLU A 39 -23.17 49.03 -14.42
C GLU A 39 -23.72 47.63 -14.13
N THR A 40 -24.92 47.59 -13.55
CA THR A 40 -25.70 46.38 -13.31
C THR A 40 -27.11 46.60 -13.85
N ASN A 41 -27.65 45.62 -14.57
CA ASN A 41 -29.03 45.65 -15.04
C ASN A 41 -29.78 44.36 -14.73
N SER A 42 -31.10 44.34 -14.93
CA SER A 42 -31.94 43.15 -14.90
C SER A 42 -32.66 42.95 -16.22
N VAL A 43 -32.88 41.69 -16.61
CA VAL A 43 -33.72 41.36 -17.76
C VAL A 43 -35.19 41.36 -17.31
N VAL A 44 -36.07 41.97 -18.09
CA VAL A 44 -37.52 41.91 -17.88
C VAL A 44 -38.22 41.12 -18.99
N ALA A 45 -39.38 40.52 -18.69
CA ALA A 45 -40.11 39.69 -19.66
C ALA A 45 -40.45 40.45 -20.96
N THR A 46 -40.74 41.75 -20.85
CA THR A 46 -41.00 42.64 -21.99
C THR A 46 -39.80 42.81 -22.92
N ASP A 47 -38.56 42.52 -22.48
CA ASP A 47 -37.37 42.57 -23.35
C ASP A 47 -37.35 41.41 -24.36
N ILE A 48 -38.10 40.34 -24.08
CA ILE A 48 -38.12 39.08 -24.85
C ILE A 48 -39.39 38.99 -25.70
N GLU A 49 -40.44 39.71 -25.30
CA GLU A 49 -41.67 39.89 -26.05
C GLU A 49 -41.43 40.82 -27.25
N CYS A 50 -41.26 40.24 -28.44
CA CYS A 50 -41.23 41.01 -29.68
C CYS A 50 -42.64 41.09 -30.28
N ALA A 51 -43.01 42.26 -30.79
CA ALA A 51 -44.26 42.42 -31.54
C ALA A 51 -44.27 41.49 -32.78
N ASN A 52 -45.37 40.76 -32.97
CA ASN A 52 -45.70 39.91 -34.13
C ASN A 52 -44.92 38.60 -34.32
N ASP A 53 -45.21 37.56 -33.51
CA ASP A 53 -44.84 36.15 -33.73
C ASP A 53 -43.34 35.83 -33.99
N ASN A 54 -42.45 36.80 -33.81
CA ASN A 54 -41.00 36.66 -33.95
C ASN A 54 -40.37 36.42 -32.57
N PHE A 55 -40.49 35.19 -32.08
CA PHE A 55 -39.88 34.76 -30.82
C PHE A 55 -38.35 34.94 -30.87
N VAL A 56 -37.78 35.58 -29.84
CA VAL A 56 -36.32 35.69 -29.67
C VAL A 56 -35.74 34.28 -29.53
N THR A 57 -34.83 33.92 -30.42
CA THR A 57 -34.18 32.60 -30.41
C THR A 57 -32.81 32.64 -29.73
N ASN A 58 -32.19 33.83 -29.63
CA ASN A 58 -30.88 34.03 -29.03
C ASN A 58 -30.87 35.30 -28.19
N ILE A 59 -30.36 35.24 -26.96
CA ILE A 59 -29.99 36.40 -26.16
C ILE A 59 -28.47 36.50 -26.15
N VAL A 60 -27.93 37.68 -26.44
CA VAL A 60 -26.48 37.94 -26.47
C VAL A 60 -26.13 39.04 -25.47
N LYS A 61 -25.37 38.69 -24.44
CA LYS A 61 -24.84 39.62 -23.45
C LYS A 61 -23.45 40.10 -23.85
N THR A 62 -23.31 41.43 -24.02
CA THR A 62 -22.04 42.12 -24.30
C THR A 62 -21.75 43.24 -23.29
N GLY A 63 -20.57 43.86 -23.35
CA GLY A 63 -20.10 44.85 -22.38
C GLY A 63 -19.67 44.24 -21.05
N THR A 64 -18.78 44.89 -20.32
CA THR A 64 -18.11 44.33 -19.12
C THR A 64 -18.93 44.38 -17.84
N GLY A 65 -20.09 45.05 -17.83
CA GLY A 65 -21.00 45.10 -16.69
C GLY A 65 -21.80 43.82 -16.44
N ALA A 66 -22.64 43.83 -15.41
CA ALA A 66 -23.39 42.67 -14.94
C ALA A 66 -24.87 42.71 -15.30
N ILE A 67 -25.47 41.54 -15.56
CA ILE A 67 -26.92 41.34 -15.60
C ILE A 67 -27.31 40.42 -14.45
N ILE A 68 -28.31 40.82 -13.66
CA ILE A 68 -28.96 39.99 -12.65
C ILE A 68 -30.27 39.47 -13.22
N VAL A 69 -30.41 38.15 -13.28
CA VAL A 69 -31.56 37.48 -13.87
C VAL A 69 -32.38 36.79 -12.79
N ASP A 70 -33.67 37.12 -12.76
CA ASP A 70 -34.68 36.52 -11.91
C ASP A 70 -35.57 35.53 -12.71
N LYS A 71 -36.71 35.12 -12.11
CA LYS A 71 -37.63 34.13 -12.68
C LYS A 71 -38.31 34.56 -13.98
N LYS A 72 -38.11 35.79 -14.46
CA LYS A 72 -38.71 36.29 -15.71
C LYS A 72 -38.23 35.57 -16.96
N LEU A 73 -37.09 34.88 -16.91
CA LEU A 73 -36.63 34.01 -18.00
C LEU A 73 -37.17 32.59 -17.93
N ALA A 74 -37.98 32.20 -16.93
CA ALA A 74 -38.27 30.78 -16.68
C ALA A 74 -38.87 30.02 -17.87
N ASP A 75 -39.58 30.70 -18.78
CA ASP A 75 -40.20 30.10 -19.96
C ASP A 75 -39.38 30.27 -21.25
N TYR A 76 -38.22 30.93 -21.19
CA TYR A 76 -37.38 31.18 -22.37
C TYR A 76 -36.73 29.90 -22.90
N GLU A 77 -37.03 29.53 -24.15
CA GLU A 77 -36.56 28.29 -24.76
C GLU A 77 -35.30 28.44 -25.60
N GLY A 78 -34.88 29.66 -25.93
CA GLY A 78 -33.75 29.92 -26.83
C GLY A 78 -32.37 29.84 -26.18
N ASP A 79 -31.35 30.17 -26.97
CA ASP A 79 -29.95 30.15 -26.57
C ASP A 79 -29.55 31.45 -25.84
N ILE A 80 -28.63 31.34 -24.89
CA ILE A 80 -28.07 32.49 -24.17
C ILE A 80 -26.56 32.52 -24.43
N HIS A 81 -26.06 33.59 -25.05
CA HIS A 81 -24.64 33.82 -25.32
C HIS A 81 -24.11 34.92 -24.41
N ILE A 82 -23.14 34.60 -23.57
CA ILE A 82 -22.46 35.54 -22.68
C ILE A 82 -21.09 35.80 -23.27
N GLU A 83 -20.98 36.87 -24.05
CA GLU A 83 -19.75 37.22 -24.76
C GLU A 83 -18.84 38.09 -23.91
N GLN A 84 -19.41 38.98 -23.10
CA GLN A 84 -18.65 39.86 -22.20
C GLN A 84 -19.44 40.16 -20.92
N GLY A 85 -18.70 40.38 -19.83
CA GLY A 85 -19.27 40.77 -18.55
C GLY A 85 -19.97 39.60 -17.86
N MET A 86 -20.79 39.91 -16.85
CA MET A 86 -21.31 38.90 -15.94
C MET A 86 -22.81 38.64 -16.15
N TRP A 87 -23.21 37.38 -16.12
CA TRP A 87 -24.60 36.93 -16.05
C TRP A 87 -24.84 36.28 -14.69
N VAL A 88 -25.58 36.94 -13.80
CA VAL A 88 -25.82 36.54 -12.42
C VAL A 88 -27.17 35.84 -12.31
N ILE A 89 -27.13 34.56 -11.96
CA ILE A 89 -28.28 33.69 -11.69
C ILE A 89 -28.77 33.97 -10.27
N ALA A 90 -29.88 34.70 -10.12
CA ALA A 90 -30.42 35.06 -8.81
C ALA A 90 -31.46 34.07 -8.25
N CYS A 91 -32.01 33.18 -9.08
CA CYS A 91 -32.98 32.17 -8.67
C CYS A 91 -32.99 30.95 -9.60
N THR A 92 -33.76 29.92 -9.23
CA THR A 92 -34.07 28.77 -10.10
C THR A 92 -34.77 29.24 -11.39
N ASN A 93 -34.43 28.60 -12.52
CA ASN A 93 -34.89 28.90 -13.89
C ASN A 93 -34.44 30.24 -14.48
N ALA A 94 -33.46 30.93 -13.88
CA ALA A 94 -32.89 32.17 -14.43
C ALA A 94 -32.03 31.95 -15.70
N LEU A 95 -31.93 30.72 -16.20
CA LEU A 95 -31.28 30.37 -17.47
C LEU A 95 -32.27 29.99 -18.59
N GLY A 96 -33.57 30.17 -18.38
CA GLY A 96 -34.57 29.69 -19.33
C GLY A 96 -35.34 28.47 -18.86
N LYS A 97 -36.21 27.98 -19.74
CA LYS A 97 -36.91 26.71 -19.61
C LYS A 97 -35.92 25.57 -19.42
N LEU A 98 -36.14 24.75 -18.39
CA LEU A 98 -35.35 23.56 -18.11
C LEU A 98 -35.86 22.38 -18.97
N SER A 99 -34.91 21.59 -19.47
CA SER A 99 -35.16 20.38 -20.22
C SER A 99 -35.90 19.32 -19.42
N SER A 100 -36.82 18.62 -20.08
CA SER A 100 -37.39 17.37 -19.58
C SER A 100 -36.52 16.14 -19.89
N LYS A 101 -35.56 16.28 -20.83
CA LYS A 101 -34.66 15.23 -21.31
C LYS A 101 -33.31 15.26 -20.60
N ALA A 102 -32.63 14.11 -20.62
CA ALA A 102 -31.30 13.99 -20.02
C ALA A 102 -30.20 14.68 -20.84
N ASP A 103 -30.33 14.73 -22.16
CA ASP A 103 -29.37 15.33 -23.11
C ASP A 103 -29.61 16.84 -23.36
N CYS A 104 -30.65 17.40 -22.74
CA CYS A 104 -31.08 18.78 -22.92
C CYS A 104 -31.48 19.17 -24.36
N SER A 105 -31.88 18.21 -25.21
CA SER A 105 -32.14 18.47 -26.63
C SER A 105 -33.43 19.26 -26.93
N ASP A 106 -34.30 19.47 -25.94
CA ASP A 106 -35.63 20.09 -26.07
C ASP A 106 -35.65 21.57 -25.66
N VAL A 107 -34.50 22.14 -25.28
CA VAL A 107 -34.34 23.55 -24.88
C VAL A 107 -32.99 24.09 -25.35
N GLY A 108 -32.89 25.42 -25.53
CA GLY A 108 -31.66 26.10 -25.92
C GLY A 108 -30.58 26.04 -24.85
N ALA A 109 -29.33 26.22 -25.28
CA ALA A 109 -28.12 26.12 -24.49
C ALA A 109 -27.60 27.47 -23.98
N VAL A 110 -26.67 27.44 -23.04
CA VAL A 110 -25.95 28.61 -22.56
C VAL A 110 -24.50 28.53 -23.02
N PHE A 111 -24.00 29.59 -23.65
CA PHE A 111 -22.64 29.70 -24.15
C PHE A 111 -21.92 30.82 -23.41
N VAL A 112 -20.92 30.48 -22.60
CA VAL A 112 -20.01 31.45 -21.98
C VAL A 112 -18.73 31.49 -22.82
N LYS A 113 -18.44 32.64 -23.41
CA LYS A 113 -17.24 32.86 -24.23
C LYS A 113 -16.16 33.57 -23.43
N GLU A 114 -14.95 33.64 -23.98
CA GLU A 114 -13.84 34.42 -23.40
C GLU A 114 -14.26 35.86 -23.08
N GLY A 115 -13.97 36.32 -21.86
CA GLY A 115 -14.39 37.62 -21.33
C GLY A 115 -15.80 37.66 -20.71
N GLY A 116 -16.58 36.58 -20.83
CA GLY A 116 -17.88 36.40 -20.18
C GLY A 116 -17.79 35.55 -18.91
N SER A 117 -18.64 35.81 -17.93
CA SER A 117 -18.78 34.98 -16.72
C SER A 117 -20.22 34.64 -16.43
N LEU A 118 -20.49 33.36 -16.19
CA LEU A 118 -21.73 32.91 -15.59
C LEU A 118 -21.56 32.81 -14.07
N ALA A 119 -22.33 33.60 -13.34
CA ALA A 119 -22.21 33.76 -11.90
C ALA A 119 -23.44 33.22 -11.16
N VAL A 120 -23.26 32.40 -10.13
CA VAL A 120 -24.37 31.90 -9.28
C VAL A 120 -24.51 32.77 -8.04
N GLY A 121 -25.67 33.40 -7.82
CA GLY A 121 -25.75 34.55 -6.92
C GLY A 121 -27.07 34.91 -6.23
N GLY A 122 -27.90 33.92 -5.89
CA GLY A 122 -29.18 34.16 -5.24
C GLY A 122 -29.20 33.98 -3.72
N SER A 123 -30.24 34.52 -3.09
CA SER A 123 -30.55 34.30 -1.67
C SER A 123 -31.09 32.89 -1.37
N ASP A 124 -31.50 32.14 -2.39
CA ASP A 124 -32.03 30.79 -2.25
C ASP A 124 -30.91 29.79 -2.00
N ARG A 125 -31.03 29.01 -0.92
CA ARG A 125 -30.04 27.99 -0.51
C ARG A 125 -29.82 26.88 -1.57
N ALA A 126 -30.71 26.77 -2.55
CA ALA A 126 -30.65 25.78 -3.63
C ALA A 126 -31.16 26.38 -4.96
N ILE A 127 -30.25 27.01 -5.71
CA ILE A 127 -30.53 27.39 -7.10
C ILE A 127 -30.33 26.15 -7.96
N SER A 128 -31.39 25.67 -8.61
CA SER A 128 -31.35 24.46 -9.42
C SER A 128 -31.67 24.77 -10.88
N ASN A 129 -30.65 24.94 -11.74
CA ASN A 129 -30.83 25.05 -13.19
C ASN A 129 -30.55 23.72 -13.91
N VAL A 130 -30.98 22.63 -13.28
CA VAL A 130 -30.82 21.25 -13.76
C VAL A 130 -31.69 21.05 -15.00
N GLY A 131 -31.07 20.89 -16.17
CA GLY A 131 -31.80 20.76 -17.44
C GLY A 131 -31.39 21.77 -18.52
N LYS A 132 -30.28 22.48 -18.36
CA LYS A 132 -29.63 23.22 -19.46
C LYS A 132 -28.28 22.60 -19.81
N LYS A 133 -27.95 22.60 -21.11
CA LYS A 133 -26.58 22.37 -21.59
C LYS A 133 -25.81 23.69 -21.51
N ILE A 134 -24.62 23.65 -20.91
CA ILE A 134 -23.79 24.84 -20.70
C ILE A 134 -22.44 24.60 -21.34
N TYR A 135 -22.06 25.47 -22.28
CA TYR A 135 -20.73 25.52 -22.87
C TYR A 135 -19.94 26.64 -22.21
N ILE A 136 -18.73 26.34 -21.74
CA ILE A 136 -17.86 27.34 -21.12
C ILE A 136 -16.51 27.41 -21.81
N ALA A 137 -15.99 28.63 -21.95
CA ALA A 137 -14.64 28.92 -22.40
C ALA A 137 -14.14 30.20 -21.73
N GLY A 138 -12.83 30.24 -21.51
CA GLY A 138 -12.07 31.39 -21.09
C GLY A 138 -11.89 31.57 -19.59
N SER A 139 -11.15 32.61 -19.26
CA SER A 139 -10.79 32.94 -17.88
C SER A 139 -11.90 33.70 -17.13
N GLY A 140 -12.92 34.13 -17.86
CA GLY A 140 -14.01 34.97 -17.36
C GLY A 140 -13.61 36.42 -17.09
N VAL A 141 -14.56 37.19 -16.56
CA VAL A 141 -14.36 38.61 -16.23
C VAL A 141 -13.22 38.75 -15.22
N ASN A 142 -12.19 39.52 -15.60
CA ASN A 142 -10.99 39.77 -14.80
C ASN A 142 -10.19 38.50 -14.40
N GLY A 143 -10.40 37.37 -15.07
CA GLY A 143 -9.76 36.10 -14.72
C GLY A 143 -10.36 35.37 -13.51
N GLU A 144 -11.54 35.80 -13.05
CA GLU A 144 -12.20 35.26 -11.85
C GLU A 144 -13.10 34.04 -12.15
N GLY A 145 -13.01 33.49 -13.36
CA GLY A 145 -13.70 32.29 -13.84
C GLY A 145 -14.81 32.58 -14.85
N ALA A 146 -14.81 31.84 -15.97
CA ALA A 146 -15.96 31.76 -16.87
C ALA A 146 -17.20 31.21 -16.14
N LEU A 147 -16.97 30.39 -15.12
CA LEU A 147 -17.96 30.04 -14.13
C LEU A 147 -17.54 30.53 -12.75
N THR A 148 -18.40 31.29 -12.08
CA THR A 148 -18.10 31.87 -10.76
C THR A 148 -19.30 31.80 -9.81
N MET A 149 -19.05 31.93 -8.51
CA MET A 149 -20.11 32.12 -7.51
C MET A 149 -20.03 33.55 -6.95
N ALA A 150 -21.12 34.30 -7.14
CA ALA A 150 -21.22 35.69 -6.78
C ALA A 150 -22.46 35.89 -5.90
N LEU A 151 -22.32 35.90 -4.58
CA LEU A 151 -23.33 36.26 -3.56
C LEU A 151 -24.20 35.10 -3.00
N ALA A 152 -24.06 34.83 -1.69
CA ALA A 152 -25.11 34.29 -0.84
C ALA A 152 -25.31 35.27 0.32
N THR A 153 -26.45 35.95 0.35
CA THR A 153 -26.74 37.07 1.27
C THR A 153 -27.25 36.65 2.65
N ALA A 154 -27.25 35.37 3.02
CA ALA A 154 -27.71 34.97 4.35
C ALA A 154 -26.91 33.79 4.94
N ALA A 155 -26.59 33.93 6.22
CA ALA A 155 -25.87 32.97 7.04
C ALA A 155 -26.39 31.52 6.89
N GLY A 156 -25.52 30.67 6.36
CA GLY A 156 -25.68 29.23 6.27
C GLY A 156 -24.49 28.68 5.48
N ASP A 157 -23.71 27.78 6.09
CA ASP A 157 -22.40 27.32 5.58
C ASP A 157 -22.42 26.52 4.26
N TYR A 158 -23.58 26.40 3.58
CA TYR A 158 -23.77 25.54 2.42
C TYR A 158 -24.71 26.21 1.40
N SER A 159 -24.17 26.71 0.30
CA SER A 159 -24.97 27.08 -0.88
C SER A 159 -24.80 25.99 -1.93
N SER A 160 -25.81 25.14 -2.13
CA SER A 160 -25.83 24.18 -3.24
C SER A 160 -26.27 24.90 -4.51
N GLY A 161 -25.33 25.58 -5.16
CA GLY A 161 -25.52 26.15 -6.50
C GLY A 161 -25.42 25.04 -7.54
N VAL A 162 -26.56 24.57 -8.06
CA VAL A 162 -26.58 23.45 -9.01
C VAL A 162 -26.59 24.00 -10.43
N LEU A 163 -25.47 23.79 -11.11
CA LEU A 163 -25.28 24.18 -12.50
C LEU A 163 -25.40 22.96 -13.41
N GLY A 164 -26.52 22.89 -14.13
CA GLY A 164 -26.71 22.02 -15.31
C GLY A 164 -26.65 20.51 -15.06
N ARG A 165 -27.14 19.72 -16.03
CA ARG A 165 -26.86 18.28 -16.12
C ARG A 165 -25.69 17.97 -17.05
N ASN A 166 -25.35 18.89 -17.95
CA ASN A 166 -24.35 18.69 -19.01
C ASN A 166 -23.53 19.98 -19.21
N ILE A 167 -22.33 20.01 -18.65
CA ILE A 167 -21.36 21.08 -18.87
C ILE A 167 -20.33 20.58 -19.87
N GLU A 168 -20.00 21.39 -20.87
CA GLU A 168 -19.03 21.06 -21.91
C GLU A 168 -18.04 22.20 -22.08
N LEU A 169 -16.74 21.89 -22.20
CA LEU A 169 -15.76 22.91 -22.53
C LEU A 169 -15.80 23.20 -24.03
N ALA A 170 -15.93 24.49 -24.36
CA ALA A 170 -15.80 25.00 -25.73
C ALA A 170 -14.40 25.60 -25.99
N GLY A 171 -13.56 25.67 -24.95
CA GLY A 171 -12.19 26.16 -24.94
C GLY A 171 -11.61 25.96 -23.54
N ASP A 172 -10.32 26.29 -23.34
CA ASP A 172 -9.72 26.31 -22.01
C ASP A 172 -10.54 27.24 -21.10
N ALA A 173 -10.91 26.77 -19.92
CA ALA A 173 -11.85 27.48 -19.06
C ALA A 173 -11.39 27.52 -17.60
N THR A 174 -11.73 28.61 -16.90
CA THR A 174 -11.50 28.74 -15.46
C THR A 174 -12.80 28.71 -14.68
N ILE A 175 -12.81 27.98 -13.57
CA ILE A 175 -13.81 28.10 -12.51
C ILE A 175 -13.15 28.83 -11.35
N GLY A 176 -13.76 29.92 -10.90
CA GLY A 176 -13.24 30.75 -9.82
C GLY A 176 -14.31 31.17 -8.82
N HIS A 177 -13.89 31.80 -7.72
CA HIS A 177 -14.77 32.12 -6.60
C HIS A 177 -14.55 33.54 -6.07
N TYR A 178 -15.63 34.26 -5.75
CA TYR A 178 -15.57 35.67 -5.32
C TYR A 178 -15.68 35.87 -3.77
N LEU A 179 -16.13 34.86 -2.99
CA LEU A 179 -16.46 34.98 -1.54
C LEU A 179 -16.03 33.76 -0.67
N LYS A 180 -16.67 33.48 0.48
CA LYS A 180 -16.26 32.47 1.50
C LYS A 180 -16.96 31.09 1.43
N TYR A 181 -17.59 30.72 0.32
CA TYR A 181 -18.50 29.56 0.27
C TYR A 181 -17.94 28.39 -0.54
N THR A 182 -18.39 27.18 -0.20
CA THR A 182 -18.03 25.92 -0.87
C THR A 182 -18.96 25.67 -2.05
N VAL A 183 -18.41 25.37 -3.22
CA VAL A 183 -19.20 24.96 -4.40
C VAL A 183 -19.44 23.46 -4.37
N TYR A 184 -20.70 23.03 -4.47
CA TYR A 184 -21.09 21.61 -4.46
C TYR A 184 -21.70 21.21 -5.81
N PHE A 185 -21.05 20.28 -6.49
CA PHE A 185 -21.62 19.59 -7.66
C PHE A 185 -22.25 18.25 -7.21
N THR A 186 -23.29 18.32 -6.37
CA THR A 186 -23.82 17.14 -5.63
C THR A 186 -25.04 16.47 -6.23
N GLN A 187 -25.58 16.95 -7.35
CA GLN A 187 -26.75 16.31 -7.94
C GLN A 187 -26.40 15.10 -8.80
N ALA A 188 -27.18 14.03 -8.61
CA ALA A 188 -27.08 12.81 -9.37
C ALA A 188 -27.22 13.10 -10.87
N ASN A 189 -26.37 12.46 -11.68
CA ASN A 189 -26.31 12.60 -13.14
C ASN A 189 -25.82 13.97 -13.65
N THR A 190 -24.91 14.64 -12.93
CA THR A 190 -24.17 15.78 -13.49
C THR A 190 -23.00 15.27 -14.34
N SER A 191 -22.89 15.73 -15.58
CA SER A 191 -21.84 15.33 -16.51
C SER A 191 -21.00 16.53 -16.98
N TRP A 192 -19.68 16.36 -17.00
CA TRP A 192 -18.69 17.34 -17.48
C TRP A 192 -17.89 16.73 -18.61
N ASN A 193 -17.98 17.30 -19.80
CA ASN A 193 -17.16 16.93 -20.94
C ASN A 193 -16.01 17.93 -21.12
N LEU A 194 -14.77 17.49 -20.95
CA LEU A 194 -13.58 18.33 -21.14
C LEU A 194 -13.28 18.65 -22.61
N ASN A 195 -13.77 17.83 -23.54
CA ASN A 195 -13.75 18.12 -24.99
C ASN A 195 -12.39 18.55 -25.58
N GLY A 196 -11.29 18.04 -25.02
CA GLY A 196 -9.90 18.32 -25.44
C GLY A 196 -9.26 19.54 -24.78
N TYR A 197 -9.97 20.23 -23.88
CA TYR A 197 -9.53 21.49 -23.29
C TYR A 197 -9.13 21.36 -21.81
N LYS A 198 -8.44 22.38 -21.31
CA LYS A 198 -8.01 22.48 -19.93
C LYS A 198 -9.07 23.18 -19.06
N LEU A 199 -9.43 22.56 -17.94
CA LEU A 199 -10.20 23.16 -16.87
C LEU A 199 -9.28 23.61 -15.73
N THR A 200 -9.21 24.91 -15.49
CA THR A 200 -8.51 25.46 -14.31
C THR A 200 -9.50 25.73 -13.20
N ILE A 201 -9.25 25.24 -12.00
CA ILE A 201 -10.05 25.54 -10.81
C ILE A 201 -9.16 26.33 -9.87
N THR A 202 -9.58 27.55 -9.53
CA THR A 202 -8.82 28.49 -8.71
C THR A 202 -9.66 29.06 -7.57
N HIS A 203 -9.01 29.42 -6.46
CA HIS A 203 -9.69 30.04 -5.32
C HIS A 203 -8.80 31.11 -4.65
N ASP A 204 -9.41 31.96 -3.81
CA ASP A 204 -8.69 32.96 -3.00
C ASP A 204 -7.97 32.26 -1.83
N PRO A 205 -6.63 32.25 -1.77
CA PRO A 205 -5.87 31.56 -0.73
C PRO A 205 -6.22 32.01 0.70
N VAL A 206 -6.82 33.18 0.88
CA VAL A 206 -7.17 33.73 2.21
C VAL A 206 -8.36 33.02 2.86
N ASN A 207 -9.33 32.50 2.09
CA ASN A 207 -10.63 32.06 2.64
C ASN A 207 -10.76 30.55 2.89
N ASN A 208 -9.75 29.74 2.54
CA ASN A 208 -9.52 28.35 2.98
C ASN A 208 -10.73 27.37 2.93
N ARG A 209 -11.76 27.65 2.12
CA ARG A 209 -12.94 26.78 1.95
C ARG A 209 -12.97 26.28 0.49
N GLY A 210 -13.19 24.98 0.34
CA GLY A 210 -12.90 24.24 -0.89
C GLY A 210 -13.97 24.28 -1.97
N TYR A 211 -13.60 23.82 -3.16
CA TYR A 211 -14.49 23.24 -4.16
C TYR A 211 -14.77 21.77 -3.82
N VAL A 212 -16.04 21.39 -3.83
CA VAL A 212 -16.48 20.00 -3.71
C VAL A 212 -17.08 19.58 -5.05
N ILE A 213 -16.28 18.91 -5.89
CA ILE A 213 -16.85 18.11 -6.98
C ILE A 213 -17.26 16.76 -6.38
N GLY A 214 -18.35 16.77 -5.62
CA GLY A 214 -18.83 15.62 -4.88
C GLY A 214 -20.05 15.00 -5.53
N GLY A 215 -19.84 14.04 -6.43
CA GLY A 215 -20.97 13.36 -7.07
C GLY A 215 -21.73 12.43 -6.14
N THR A 216 -23.03 12.63 -5.99
CA THR A 216 -23.93 11.51 -5.69
C THR A 216 -23.99 10.57 -6.91
N ASP A 217 -24.50 9.35 -6.72
CA ASP A 217 -24.53 8.28 -7.72
C ASP A 217 -24.70 8.79 -9.16
N LYS A 218 -23.71 8.51 -10.03
CA LYS A 218 -23.63 8.81 -11.48
C LYS A 218 -23.14 10.20 -11.94
N SER A 219 -22.49 10.99 -11.10
CA SER A 219 -21.81 12.21 -11.61
C SER A 219 -20.47 11.87 -12.26
N GLN A 220 -20.16 12.46 -13.41
CA GLN A 220 -19.00 12.10 -14.24
C GLN A 220 -18.27 13.33 -14.77
N ILE A 221 -16.94 13.24 -14.83
CA ILE A 221 -16.09 14.08 -15.68
C ILE A 221 -15.49 13.13 -16.72
N PHE A 222 -15.54 13.49 -18.01
CA PHE A 222 -15.15 12.62 -19.11
C PHE A 222 -14.68 13.44 -20.32
N GLY A 223 -14.26 12.74 -21.36
CA GLY A 223 -13.68 13.33 -22.57
C GLY A 223 -12.19 13.65 -22.40
N PRO A 224 -11.46 13.87 -23.51
CA PRO A 224 -10.07 14.26 -23.43
C PRO A 224 -9.89 15.63 -22.78
N GLY A 225 -8.77 15.89 -22.11
CA GLY A 225 -8.45 17.20 -21.53
C GLY A 225 -7.85 17.12 -20.12
N ASP A 226 -7.42 18.26 -19.60
CA ASP A 226 -6.71 18.33 -18.32
C ASP A 226 -7.47 19.14 -17.27
N ILE A 227 -7.30 18.79 -16.00
CA ILE A 227 -7.78 19.57 -14.86
C ILE A 227 -6.58 20.10 -14.08
N GLU A 228 -6.53 21.39 -13.84
CA GLU A 228 -5.50 22.03 -13.00
C GLU A 228 -6.15 22.70 -11.80
N MET A 229 -5.79 22.23 -10.61
CA MET A 229 -6.18 22.80 -9.33
C MET A 229 -5.10 23.77 -8.85
N LYS A 230 -5.45 25.05 -8.73
CA LYS A 230 -4.59 26.12 -8.19
C LYS A 230 -5.24 26.72 -6.94
N ASP A 231 -4.48 26.86 -5.86
CA ASP A 231 -4.86 27.66 -4.68
C ASP A 231 -6.28 27.43 -4.10
N GLY A 232 -6.69 26.17 -3.94
CA GLY A 232 -8.00 25.81 -3.39
C GLY A 232 -8.06 24.36 -2.92
N ALA A 233 -9.13 23.96 -2.22
CA ALA A 233 -9.32 22.57 -1.83
C ALA A 233 -10.28 21.86 -2.78
N TYR A 234 -9.96 20.63 -3.17
CA TYR A 234 -10.83 19.72 -3.91
C TYR A 234 -11.26 18.59 -3.01
N MET A 235 -12.55 18.26 -2.98
CA MET A 235 -13.05 17.14 -2.20
C MET A 235 -13.95 16.22 -3.02
N ILE A 236 -13.67 14.92 -2.97
CA ILE A 236 -14.56 13.86 -3.46
C ILE A 236 -15.47 13.41 -2.33
N PHE A 237 -16.77 13.52 -2.54
CA PHE A 237 -17.78 13.05 -1.60
C PHE A 237 -18.57 11.90 -2.22
N GLN A 238 -18.36 10.66 -1.73
CA GLN A 238 -19.13 9.47 -2.12
C GLN A 238 -19.13 9.12 -3.62
N GLY A 239 -18.10 9.52 -4.36
CA GLY A 239 -18.05 9.37 -5.81
C GLY A 239 -17.86 7.93 -6.28
N LYS A 240 -18.82 7.41 -7.07
CA LYS A 240 -18.76 6.09 -7.74
C LYS A 240 -18.18 6.13 -9.16
N THR A 241 -18.24 7.26 -9.86
CA THR A 241 -18.00 7.34 -11.34
C THR A 241 -17.36 8.67 -11.76
N LEU A 242 -16.59 9.30 -10.88
CA LEU A 242 -15.92 10.57 -11.21
C LEU A 242 -14.62 10.27 -11.97
N MET A 243 -14.38 10.95 -13.10
CA MET A 243 -13.25 10.73 -14.03
C MET A 243 -13.31 9.38 -14.75
N VAL A 244 -14.11 9.29 -15.81
CA VAL A 244 -14.34 8.05 -16.57
C VAL A 244 -13.47 8.00 -17.84
N GLY A 245 -12.78 6.87 -18.05
CA GLY A 245 -11.91 6.61 -19.21
C GLY A 245 -10.48 7.15 -19.04
N ASP A 246 -9.57 6.83 -19.96
CA ASP A 246 -8.12 7.10 -19.83
C ASP A 246 -7.63 8.34 -20.60
N ASN A 247 -8.40 9.43 -20.64
CA ASN A 247 -8.16 10.53 -21.60
C ASN A 247 -7.75 11.88 -20.98
N GLY A 248 -7.43 11.97 -19.69
CA GLY A 248 -7.09 13.26 -19.07
C GLY A 248 -6.15 13.19 -17.87
N THR A 249 -5.53 14.32 -17.52
CA THR A 249 -4.65 14.45 -16.34
C THR A 249 -5.31 15.36 -15.30
N ILE A 250 -5.07 15.09 -14.00
CA ILE A 250 -5.35 16.05 -12.94
C ILE A 250 -4.06 16.52 -12.28
N ALA A 251 -3.85 17.84 -12.21
CA ALA A 251 -2.68 18.45 -11.59
C ALA A 251 -3.08 19.27 -10.37
N PHE A 252 -2.43 19.00 -9.23
CA PHE A 252 -2.52 19.79 -8.00
C PHE A 252 -1.29 20.66 -7.88
N LYS A 253 -1.44 21.98 -8.00
CA LYS A 253 -0.33 22.95 -7.96
C LYS A 253 -0.43 23.90 -6.77
N ASP A 254 0.68 24.57 -6.48
CA ASP A 254 0.78 25.68 -5.52
C ASP A 254 0.23 25.30 -4.15
N SER A 255 -0.81 25.99 -3.65
CA SER A 255 -1.44 25.71 -2.37
C SER A 255 -2.73 24.87 -2.49
N SER A 256 -2.88 24.07 -3.54
CA SER A 256 -4.07 23.22 -3.70
C SER A 256 -4.16 22.09 -2.67
N LYS A 257 -5.35 21.74 -2.22
CA LYS A 257 -5.62 20.63 -1.29
C LYS A 257 -6.47 19.59 -1.98
N PHE A 258 -6.30 18.34 -1.60
CA PHE A 258 -7.14 17.24 -2.04
C PHE A 258 -7.72 16.52 -0.84
N GLY A 259 -8.98 16.09 -0.91
CA GLY A 259 -9.57 15.29 0.14
C GLY A 259 -10.65 14.36 -0.37
N SER A 260 -10.94 13.34 0.42
CA SER A 260 -12.00 12.39 0.11
C SER A 260 -12.72 11.92 1.36
N THR A 261 -14.04 11.80 1.24
CA THR A 261 -14.91 11.10 2.19
C THR A 261 -15.55 9.89 1.50
N GLY A 262 -14.72 9.04 0.89
CA GLY A 262 -15.14 7.81 0.27
C GLY A 262 -15.12 7.81 -1.26
N MET A 263 -14.01 7.36 -1.83
CA MET A 263 -13.86 7.04 -3.26
C MET A 263 -14.31 5.60 -3.52
N ARG A 264 -15.45 5.43 -4.21
CA ARG A 264 -16.05 4.12 -4.52
C ARG A 264 -15.80 3.67 -5.97
N GLY A 265 -15.41 4.59 -6.85
CA GLY A 265 -15.11 4.32 -8.26
C GLY A 265 -13.64 3.95 -8.52
N ARG A 266 -13.33 3.57 -9.76
CA ARG A 266 -11.96 3.40 -10.24
C ARG A 266 -11.48 4.73 -10.86
N TYR A 267 -10.45 5.33 -10.27
CA TYR A 267 -9.89 6.63 -10.65
C TYR A 267 -8.58 6.41 -11.43
N GLU A 268 -8.66 6.30 -12.75
CA GLU A 268 -7.55 5.86 -13.62
C GLU A 268 -6.71 7.01 -14.19
N TRP A 269 -7.16 8.26 -14.06
CA TRP A 269 -6.44 9.42 -14.60
C TRP A 269 -5.07 9.59 -13.95
N PRO A 270 -4.03 9.95 -14.73
CA PRO A 270 -2.77 10.42 -14.17
C PRO A 270 -2.96 11.60 -13.21
N MET A 271 -2.30 11.55 -12.05
CA MET A 271 -2.25 12.64 -11.09
C MET A 271 -0.85 13.26 -11.07
N VAL A 272 -0.76 14.58 -11.19
CA VAL A 272 0.47 15.35 -10.95
C VAL A 272 0.35 16.08 -9.62
N TRP A 273 1.25 15.80 -8.69
CA TRP A 273 1.32 16.43 -7.38
C TRP A 273 2.49 17.42 -7.30
N ASP A 274 2.19 18.71 -7.39
CA ASP A 274 3.10 19.84 -7.21
C ASP A 274 2.57 20.84 -6.17
N SER A 275 1.81 20.34 -5.20
CA SER A 275 1.26 21.14 -4.11
C SER A 275 2.14 21.11 -2.86
N ILE A 276 2.18 22.22 -2.13
CA ILE A 276 2.81 22.31 -0.80
C ILE A 276 1.91 21.81 0.33
N ASN A 277 0.62 21.61 0.05
CA ASN A 277 -0.36 21.24 1.05
C ASN A 277 -0.45 19.71 1.20
N ARG A 278 -1.36 19.24 2.06
CA ARG A 278 -1.57 17.82 2.36
C ARG A 278 -2.92 17.35 1.86
N ILE A 279 -3.00 16.06 1.56
CA ILE A 279 -4.21 15.33 1.25
C ILE A 279 -4.94 14.98 2.54
N SER A 280 -6.26 15.10 2.60
CA SER A 280 -7.06 14.70 3.77
C SER A 280 -8.01 13.55 3.44
N MET A 281 -7.86 12.42 4.13
CA MET A 281 -8.65 11.21 3.91
C MET A 281 -9.53 10.90 5.12
N GLN A 282 -10.82 10.74 4.91
CA GLN A 282 -11.79 10.45 5.98
C GLN A 282 -12.64 9.21 5.65
N ARG A 283 -12.94 8.39 6.67
CA ARG A 283 -13.93 7.31 6.54
C ARG A 283 -15.34 7.85 6.56
N GLN A 284 -16.16 7.34 5.65
CA GLN A 284 -17.60 7.51 5.71
C GLN A 284 -18.18 6.67 6.87
N THR A 285 -18.95 7.28 7.77
CA THR A 285 -19.55 6.63 8.96
C THR A 285 -20.75 5.71 8.65
N THR A 286 -21.05 5.43 7.38
CA THR A 286 -22.22 4.64 6.98
C THR A 286 -21.90 3.13 6.88
N ALA A 287 -22.94 2.28 6.97
CA ALA A 287 -22.82 0.82 7.00
C ALA A 287 -22.12 0.20 5.77
N ASP A 288 -22.04 0.92 4.64
CA ASP A 288 -21.33 0.52 3.41
C ASP A 288 -19.79 0.60 3.51
N ALA A 289 -19.24 0.96 4.67
CA ALA A 289 -17.82 1.30 4.82
C ALA A 289 -16.82 0.16 4.57
N VAL A 290 -17.25 -1.07 4.30
CA VAL A 290 -16.37 -2.23 4.08
C VAL A 290 -15.72 -2.24 2.70
N THR A 291 -16.35 -1.62 1.68
CA THR A 291 -15.86 -1.60 0.29
C THR A 291 -15.14 -0.30 -0.10
N ASN A 292 -15.09 0.69 0.81
CA ASN A 292 -14.64 2.04 0.51
C ASN A 292 -13.16 2.22 0.88
N ARG A 293 -12.24 1.87 -0.04
CA ARG A 293 -10.80 2.13 0.11
C ARG A 293 -10.47 3.34 -0.73
N ASN A 294 -10.14 4.50 -0.14
CA ASN A 294 -9.86 5.71 -0.92
C ASN A 294 -8.62 5.51 -1.80
N THR A 295 -8.81 5.00 -3.02
CA THR A 295 -7.72 4.47 -3.85
C THR A 295 -7.63 5.24 -5.15
N TRP A 296 -6.43 5.72 -5.45
CA TRP A 296 -6.08 6.26 -6.75
C TRP A 296 -5.48 5.14 -7.61
N HIS A 297 -6.06 4.88 -8.78
CA HIS A 297 -5.66 3.76 -9.65
C HIS A 297 -4.74 4.19 -10.79
N GLY A 298 -4.84 5.45 -11.24
CA GLY A 298 -3.97 6.02 -12.25
C GLY A 298 -2.54 6.27 -11.76
N PRO A 299 -1.59 6.50 -12.67
CA PRO A 299 -0.22 6.82 -12.30
C PRO A 299 -0.14 8.16 -11.55
N VAL A 300 0.87 8.31 -10.71
CA VAL A 300 1.10 9.52 -9.91
C VAL A 300 2.50 10.06 -10.17
N GLN A 301 2.61 11.34 -10.49
CA GLN A 301 3.88 12.06 -10.60
C GLN A 301 4.05 13.03 -9.42
N LEU A 302 5.05 12.79 -8.59
CA LEU A 302 5.41 13.60 -7.44
C LEU A 302 6.47 14.64 -7.84
N CYS A 303 6.05 15.87 -8.11
CA CYS A 303 6.98 17.00 -8.27
C CYS A 303 7.48 17.50 -6.90
N ARG A 304 6.70 17.25 -5.84
CA ARG A 304 6.99 17.56 -4.45
C ARG A 304 6.53 16.41 -3.56
N THR A 305 6.96 16.41 -2.29
CA THR A 305 6.48 15.45 -1.31
C THR A 305 4.98 15.59 -1.10
N MET A 306 4.26 14.49 -1.34
CA MET A 306 2.82 14.40 -1.11
C MET A 306 2.55 14.01 0.34
N GLY A 307 2.11 14.98 1.13
CA GLY A 307 1.64 14.73 2.49
C GLY A 307 0.24 14.13 2.48
N VAL A 308 0.00 13.07 3.25
CA VAL A 308 -1.32 12.45 3.41
C VAL A 308 -1.68 12.39 4.89
N ASP A 309 -2.83 12.96 5.23
CA ASP A 309 -3.41 12.97 6.57
C ASP A 309 -4.65 12.09 6.59
N ILE A 310 -4.52 10.94 7.27
CA ILE A 310 -5.66 10.05 7.53
C ILE A 310 -6.36 10.52 8.81
N THR A 311 -7.67 10.75 8.72
CA THR A 311 -8.52 11.18 9.83
C THR A 311 -9.66 10.19 10.04
N GLY A 312 -10.04 9.97 11.31
CA GLY A 312 -11.07 8.98 11.66
C GLY A 312 -10.59 7.54 11.46
N SER A 313 -11.42 6.69 10.85
CA SER A 313 -11.05 5.31 10.46
C SER A 313 -10.73 5.21 8.95
N GLY A 314 -10.15 6.26 8.38
CA GLY A 314 -9.93 6.42 6.94
C GLY A 314 -8.85 5.48 6.40
N THR A 315 -8.90 5.22 5.09
CA THR A 315 -7.85 4.48 4.37
C THR A 315 -7.42 5.29 3.16
N PHE A 316 -6.21 5.06 2.66
CA PHE A 316 -5.72 5.61 1.40
C PHE A 316 -4.97 4.54 0.61
N GLY A 317 -5.07 4.56 -0.71
CA GLY A 317 -4.41 3.59 -1.58
C GLY A 317 -3.84 4.24 -2.83
N LEU A 318 -2.66 3.79 -3.23
CA LEU A 318 -2.09 4.04 -4.55
C LEU A 318 -1.91 2.70 -5.25
N SER A 319 -2.49 2.55 -6.44
CA SER A 319 -2.35 1.34 -7.26
C SER A 319 -1.65 1.59 -8.60
N GLY A 320 -1.66 2.82 -9.11
CA GLY A 320 -0.88 3.19 -10.28
C GLY A 320 0.56 3.55 -9.92
N ALA A 321 1.49 3.33 -10.86
CA ALA A 321 2.91 3.61 -10.67
C ALA A 321 3.16 5.06 -10.21
N VAL A 322 4.10 5.23 -9.27
CA VAL A 322 4.46 6.52 -8.69
C VAL A 322 5.86 6.91 -9.15
N SER A 323 6.03 8.13 -9.65
CA SER A 323 7.30 8.63 -10.22
C SER A 323 7.59 10.08 -9.81
N GLY A 324 8.79 10.59 -10.10
CA GLY A 324 9.16 12.00 -9.89
C GLY A 324 10.15 12.23 -8.74
N GLU A 325 10.53 13.49 -8.52
CA GLU A 325 11.56 13.87 -7.53
C GLU A 325 11.02 13.87 -6.08
N GLY A 326 9.70 14.00 -5.90
CA GLY A 326 9.05 14.08 -4.60
C GLY A 326 8.94 12.74 -3.85
N GLY A 327 8.57 12.80 -2.58
CA GLY A 327 8.33 11.63 -1.71
C GLY A 327 6.90 11.52 -1.18
N LEU A 328 6.69 10.64 -0.21
CA LEU A 328 5.41 10.45 0.48
C LEU A 328 5.57 10.76 1.97
N ASP A 329 4.67 11.56 2.55
CA ASP A 329 4.64 11.81 4.00
C ASP A 329 3.27 11.46 4.59
N LEU A 330 3.19 10.23 5.08
CA LEU A 330 1.96 9.55 5.51
C LEU A 330 1.82 9.68 7.03
N LYS A 331 0.70 10.27 7.48
CA LYS A 331 0.46 10.52 8.91
C LYS A 331 -0.98 10.24 9.31
N PHE A 332 -1.15 9.75 10.53
CA PHE A 332 -2.45 9.76 11.18
C PHE A 332 -2.66 11.09 11.91
N ALA A 333 -3.68 11.85 11.51
CA ALA A 333 -3.84 13.25 11.91
C ALA A 333 -4.83 13.48 13.08
N HIS A 334 -5.57 12.47 13.57
CA HIS A 334 -6.63 12.72 14.56
C HIS A 334 -6.79 11.65 15.66
N LYS A 335 -6.56 12.03 16.93
CA LYS A 335 -6.95 11.27 18.13
C LYS A 335 -8.47 11.27 18.32
N TYR A 336 -9.24 10.59 17.47
CA TYR A 336 -10.50 10.03 17.96
C TYR A 336 -10.13 8.81 18.80
N ASN A 337 -10.69 8.69 20.01
CA ASN A 337 -10.44 7.63 21.00
C ASN A 337 -10.92 6.23 20.50
N SER A 338 -10.60 5.85 19.26
CA SER A 338 -10.95 4.55 18.71
C SER A 338 -9.71 3.65 18.76
N PRO A 339 -9.72 2.55 19.53
CA PRO A 339 -8.62 1.59 19.62
C PRO A 339 -8.53 0.64 18.40
N LEU A 340 -8.96 1.07 17.20
CA LEU A 340 -9.07 0.19 16.04
C LEU A 340 -7.89 0.32 15.06
N PRO A 341 -7.27 -0.80 14.61
CA PRO A 341 -6.18 -0.85 13.62
C PRO A 341 -6.64 -0.58 12.17
N THR A 342 -7.68 0.24 11.98
CA THR A 342 -8.36 0.40 10.69
C THR A 342 -7.78 1.50 9.79
N ASN A 343 -6.79 2.25 10.28
CA ASN A 343 -6.15 3.33 9.53
C ASN A 343 -4.91 2.81 8.83
N PHE A 344 -5.02 2.64 7.52
CA PHE A 344 -3.91 2.13 6.73
C PHE A 344 -3.76 2.84 5.38
N VAL A 345 -2.51 2.85 4.92
CA VAL A 345 -2.14 3.21 3.55
C VAL A 345 -1.74 1.94 2.81
N ASN A 346 -2.32 1.72 1.62
CA ASN A 346 -1.91 0.66 0.72
C ASN A 346 -1.05 1.24 -0.41
N LEU A 347 0.18 0.79 -0.52
CA LEU A 347 1.01 1.00 -1.71
C LEU A 347 0.97 -0.30 -2.53
N ALA A 348 0.02 -0.36 -3.45
CA ALA A 348 -0.21 -1.48 -4.37
C ALA A 348 0.25 -1.16 -5.79
N ASN A 349 1.13 -0.17 -5.90
CA ASN A 349 1.69 0.33 -7.14
C ASN A 349 2.98 -0.42 -7.50
N ALA A 350 2.97 -1.11 -8.64
CA ALA A 350 4.19 -1.66 -9.24
C ALA A 350 4.88 -0.61 -10.12
N GLY A 351 6.18 -0.76 -10.35
CA GLY A 351 6.97 0.06 -11.27
C GLY A 351 7.29 1.46 -10.77
N SER A 352 7.29 1.72 -9.46
CA SER A 352 7.53 3.07 -8.95
C SER A 352 9.01 3.46 -8.96
N THR A 353 9.28 4.72 -9.30
CA THR A 353 10.64 5.27 -9.53
C THR A 353 10.83 6.66 -8.90
N PHE A 354 10.05 7.00 -7.88
CA PHE A 354 10.17 8.32 -7.24
C PHE A 354 11.43 8.41 -6.36
N MET A 355 12.05 9.60 -6.33
CA MET A 355 13.35 9.83 -5.68
C MET A 355 13.24 10.31 -4.23
N GLY A 356 12.10 10.88 -3.83
CA GLY A 356 11.89 11.27 -2.44
C GLY A 356 11.68 10.06 -1.51
N GLY A 357 11.87 10.27 -0.20
CA GLY A 357 11.65 9.22 0.80
C GLY A 357 10.18 8.97 1.10
N VAL A 358 9.92 7.89 1.86
CA VAL A 358 8.60 7.58 2.40
C VAL A 358 8.68 7.74 3.92
N SER A 359 8.00 8.74 4.46
CA SER A 359 7.82 8.91 5.91
C SER A 359 6.45 8.44 6.35
N VAL A 360 6.40 7.70 7.46
CA VAL A 360 5.21 7.08 8.03
C VAL A 360 5.16 7.38 9.52
N SER A 361 4.04 7.88 10.03
CA SER A 361 3.89 8.16 11.47
C SER A 361 2.53 7.77 12.01
N ASP A 362 2.55 6.96 13.09
CA ASP A 362 1.39 6.57 13.87
C ASP A 362 0.27 5.90 13.02
N LEU A 363 0.63 5.08 12.01
CA LEU A 363 -0.30 4.41 11.09
C LEU A 363 0.17 3.01 10.63
N VAL A 364 -0.69 2.28 9.91
CA VAL A 364 -0.34 1.00 9.27
C VAL A 364 -0.02 1.22 7.78
N LEU A 365 1.18 0.85 7.34
CA LEU A 365 1.58 0.86 5.94
C LEU A 365 1.56 -0.57 5.39
N ASN A 366 0.80 -0.80 4.33
CA ASN A 366 0.82 -2.06 3.58
C ASN A 366 1.59 -1.84 2.28
N VAL A 367 2.73 -2.52 2.12
CA VAL A 367 3.58 -2.47 0.92
C VAL A 367 3.29 -3.73 0.10
N MET A 368 2.37 -3.61 -0.86
CA MET A 368 1.82 -4.78 -1.56
C MET A 368 2.62 -5.14 -2.82
N GLU A 369 3.46 -4.25 -3.35
CA GLU A 369 4.31 -4.47 -4.54
C GLU A 369 5.80 -4.24 -4.25
N ARG A 370 6.69 -4.98 -4.93
CA ARG A 370 8.14 -5.04 -4.60
C ARG A 370 8.86 -3.70 -4.69
N ASP A 371 8.44 -2.89 -5.65
CA ASP A 371 9.00 -1.58 -6.01
C ASP A 371 8.08 -0.44 -5.58
N ALA A 372 7.04 -0.72 -4.79
CA ALA A 372 6.15 0.33 -4.28
C ALA A 372 6.88 1.37 -3.41
N VAL A 373 7.97 0.94 -2.75
CA VAL A 373 8.97 1.78 -2.11
C VAL A 373 10.29 1.59 -2.88
N PRO A 374 10.72 2.55 -3.72
CA PRO A 374 11.86 2.36 -4.61
C PRO A 374 13.19 2.22 -3.85
N GLN A 375 14.00 1.21 -4.17
CA GLN A 375 15.33 1.00 -3.61
C GLN A 375 16.25 2.22 -3.77
N ASN A 376 16.19 2.86 -4.93
CA ASN A 376 17.03 4.01 -5.30
C ASN A 376 16.41 5.35 -4.88
N GLY A 377 15.25 5.32 -4.21
CA GLY A 377 14.62 6.52 -3.67
C GLY A 377 15.23 6.97 -2.34
N GLY A 378 14.61 7.98 -1.75
CA GLY A 378 14.96 8.43 -0.41
C GLY A 378 14.58 7.40 0.65
N ALA A 379 14.98 7.67 1.88
CA ALA A 379 14.84 6.72 2.98
C ALA A 379 13.38 6.37 3.34
N LEU A 380 13.19 5.16 3.85
CA LEU A 380 11.95 4.71 4.51
C LEU A 380 12.01 5.08 6.00
N ALA A 381 11.33 6.16 6.38
CA ALA A 381 11.31 6.67 7.76
C ALA A 381 10.02 6.28 8.48
N LEU A 382 10.12 5.49 9.55
CA LEU A 382 9.00 4.89 10.26
C LEU A 382 8.98 5.40 11.70
N THR A 383 7.86 5.99 12.13
CA THR A 383 7.67 6.45 13.52
C THR A 383 6.42 5.80 14.11
N ASN A 384 6.59 4.97 15.14
CA ASN A 384 5.48 4.34 15.87
C ASN A 384 4.39 3.75 14.95
N SER A 385 4.82 3.04 13.89
CA SER A 385 3.94 2.58 12.82
C SER A 385 3.96 1.05 12.73
N ILE A 386 3.05 0.46 11.96
CA ILE A 386 3.11 -0.96 11.58
C ILE A 386 3.38 -1.02 10.09
N VAL A 387 4.29 -1.89 9.66
CA VAL A 387 4.51 -2.17 8.23
C VAL A 387 4.20 -3.62 7.95
N ASN A 388 3.33 -3.86 6.97
CA ASN A 388 3.03 -5.18 6.45
C ASN A 388 3.55 -5.26 5.02
N PHE A 389 4.47 -6.19 4.80
CA PHE A 389 4.88 -6.58 3.46
C PHE A 389 3.99 -7.73 2.95
N GLU A 390 3.99 -7.94 1.65
CA GLU A 390 3.32 -9.09 1.03
C GLU A 390 4.18 -10.35 1.24
N PRO A 391 3.65 -11.45 1.80
CA PRO A 391 4.43 -12.64 2.19
C PRO A 391 5.29 -13.26 1.08
N GLU A 392 4.83 -13.20 -0.16
CA GLU A 392 5.49 -13.86 -1.32
C GLU A 392 6.47 -12.96 -2.07
N LYS A 393 6.70 -11.74 -1.57
CA LYS A 393 7.52 -10.75 -2.25
C LYS A 393 8.88 -10.59 -1.60
N ASN A 394 9.87 -10.45 -2.47
CA ASN A 394 11.25 -10.12 -2.12
C ASN A 394 11.49 -8.65 -2.46
N TYR A 395 11.77 -7.85 -1.44
CA TYR A 395 11.87 -6.41 -1.51
C TYR A 395 13.33 -5.95 -1.56
N ALA A 396 13.63 -5.05 -2.48
CA ALA A 396 14.85 -4.26 -2.46
C ALA A 396 14.48 -2.85 -1.96
N LEU A 397 14.85 -2.53 -0.73
CA LEU A 397 14.39 -1.32 -0.04
C LEU A 397 15.54 -0.30 0.15
N PRO A 398 15.21 1.01 0.22
CA PRO A 398 16.19 2.04 0.55
C PRO A 398 16.63 1.91 2.02
N ASP A 399 17.47 2.85 2.48
CA ASP A 399 17.81 2.94 3.90
C ASP A 399 16.55 3.14 4.76
N GLY A 400 16.46 2.40 5.86
CA GLY A 400 15.38 2.45 6.83
C GLY A 400 15.77 3.23 8.09
N TYR A 401 14.90 4.13 8.55
CA TYR A 401 15.04 4.82 9.82
C TYR A 401 13.82 4.58 10.68
N ILE A 402 13.99 3.90 11.81
CA ILE A 402 12.91 3.50 12.70
C ILE A 402 13.02 4.27 14.01
N HIS A 403 11.97 4.97 14.39
CA HIS A 403 11.85 5.65 15.68
C HIS A 403 10.62 5.14 16.44
N VAL A 404 10.83 4.61 17.63
CA VAL A 404 9.74 4.11 18.48
C VAL A 404 9.74 4.85 19.81
N LYS A 405 8.62 5.50 20.11
CA LYS A 405 8.42 6.32 21.32
C LYS A 405 8.39 5.42 22.58
N GLU A 406 8.61 6.04 23.73
CA GLU A 406 8.56 5.35 25.03
C GLU A 406 7.23 4.62 25.26
N GLY A 407 7.32 3.38 25.75
CA GLY A 407 6.17 2.51 26.01
C GLY A 407 5.44 2.02 24.76
N ALA A 408 5.87 2.39 23.56
CA ALA A 408 5.24 1.99 22.32
C ALA A 408 5.94 0.77 21.67
N VAL A 409 5.17 0.03 20.87
CA VAL A 409 5.63 -1.12 20.10
C VAL A 409 5.26 -0.91 18.64
N MET A 410 6.26 -1.01 17.77
CA MET A 410 6.11 -1.02 16.31
C MET A 410 6.27 -2.47 15.81
N SER A 411 5.68 -2.81 14.67
CA SER A 411 5.87 -4.13 14.05
C SER A 411 6.22 -4.04 12.56
N LEU A 412 7.19 -4.85 12.14
CA LEU A 412 7.48 -5.16 10.74
C LEU A 412 7.03 -6.60 10.49
N ASN A 413 6.10 -6.81 9.57
CA ASN A 413 5.47 -8.11 9.36
C ASN A 413 5.63 -8.59 7.94
N ASN A 414 5.79 -9.91 7.78
CA ASN A 414 5.77 -10.64 6.51
C ASN A 414 6.84 -10.19 5.51
N GLY A 415 6.84 -10.80 4.33
CA GLY A 415 7.75 -10.49 3.22
C GLY A 415 9.20 -10.87 3.50
N SER A 416 10.01 -10.79 2.45
CA SER A 416 11.44 -11.10 2.46
C SER A 416 12.22 -10.02 1.73
N GLY A 417 13.54 -9.98 1.87
CA GLY A 417 14.38 -9.06 1.11
C GLY A 417 15.32 -8.28 2.01
N LYS A 418 15.75 -7.10 1.55
CA LYS A 418 16.83 -6.37 2.21
C LYS A 418 16.71 -4.85 2.06
N CYS A 419 16.89 -4.14 3.17
CA CYS A 419 17.30 -2.75 3.17
C CYS A 419 18.83 -2.66 3.06
N LYS A 420 19.37 -1.52 2.65
CA LYS A 420 20.82 -1.29 2.76
C LYS A 420 21.22 -1.13 4.23
N THR A 421 20.75 -0.07 4.89
CA THR A 421 20.95 0.12 6.33
C THR A 421 19.61 0.28 7.03
N VAL A 422 19.48 -0.22 8.27
CA VAL A 422 18.36 0.11 9.17
C VAL A 422 18.89 0.73 10.45
N VAL A 423 18.41 1.92 10.81
CA VAL A 423 18.77 2.61 12.05
C VAL A 423 17.56 2.68 12.98
N LYS A 424 17.66 2.03 14.14
CA LYS A 424 16.66 2.06 15.21
C LYS A 424 17.03 3.08 16.29
N THR A 425 16.09 3.97 16.61
CA THR A 425 16.17 5.00 17.67
C THR A 425 14.90 5.02 18.52
N GLY A 426 14.91 5.80 19.61
CA GLY A 426 13.79 5.92 20.54
C GLY A 426 13.70 4.73 21.51
N PRO A 427 13.14 4.92 22.71
CA PRO A 427 13.21 3.92 23.78
C PRO A 427 12.23 2.75 23.63
N GLY A 428 11.27 2.80 22.69
CA GLY A 428 10.31 1.71 22.48
C GLY A 428 10.87 0.51 21.68
N THR A 429 10.01 -0.48 21.46
CA THR A 429 10.35 -1.78 20.87
C THR A 429 9.93 -1.88 19.39
N VAL A 430 10.75 -2.50 18.56
CA VAL A 430 10.35 -3.00 17.22
C VAL A 430 10.19 -4.52 17.29
N ASN A 431 8.99 -5.04 17.06
CA ASN A 431 8.78 -6.46 16.81
C ASN A 431 9.06 -6.75 15.32
N TRP A 432 10.04 -7.60 15.06
CA TRP A 432 10.52 -7.93 13.73
C TRP A 432 9.99 -9.30 13.31
N ASN A 433 8.76 -9.31 12.83
CA ASN A 433 8.03 -10.48 12.34
C ASN A 433 8.16 -10.64 10.80
N SER A 434 9.26 -10.14 10.23
CA SER A 434 9.51 -10.08 8.78
C SER A 434 10.86 -10.70 8.44
N ALA A 435 10.97 -11.32 7.28
CA ALA A 435 12.26 -11.78 6.77
C ALA A 435 13.02 -10.71 5.97
N VAL A 436 12.45 -9.51 5.83
CA VAL A 436 13.18 -8.34 5.33
C VAL A 436 14.32 -8.04 6.31
N GLY A 437 15.55 -8.18 5.85
CA GLY A 437 16.78 -7.89 6.61
C GLY A 437 17.41 -6.56 6.23
N ALA A 438 18.70 -6.41 6.54
CA ALA A 438 19.51 -5.26 6.11
C ALA A 438 20.98 -5.64 5.94
N ASP A 439 21.78 -4.89 5.16
CA ASP A 439 23.24 -5.08 5.20
C ASP A 439 23.76 -4.73 6.61
N ALA A 440 23.24 -3.64 7.18
CA ALA A 440 23.57 -3.20 8.52
C ALA A 440 22.32 -2.83 9.34
N LEU A 441 22.22 -3.39 10.56
CA LEU A 441 21.27 -2.96 11.59
C LEU A 441 21.99 -2.17 12.68
N VAL A 442 21.59 -0.91 12.89
CA VAL A 442 22.15 -0.03 13.92
C VAL A 442 21.10 0.18 15.02
N ILE A 443 21.37 -0.30 16.23
CA ILE A 443 20.46 -0.18 17.38
C ILE A 443 21.03 0.88 18.33
N LYS A 444 20.51 2.11 18.22
CA LYS A 444 20.95 3.23 19.07
C LYS A 444 20.24 3.29 20.41
N GLU A 445 18.96 2.91 20.45
CA GLU A 445 18.11 3.02 21.65
C GLU A 445 16.92 2.06 21.56
N GLY A 446 16.37 1.71 22.72
CA GLY A 446 15.22 0.82 22.86
C GLY A 446 15.57 -0.61 22.51
N SER A 447 14.61 -1.36 21.98
CA SER A 447 14.84 -2.77 21.62
C SER A 447 14.35 -3.14 20.22
N VAL A 448 15.02 -4.12 19.64
CA VAL A 448 14.55 -4.87 18.46
C VAL A 448 14.28 -6.28 18.92
N ASP A 449 13.04 -6.73 18.81
CA ASP A 449 12.63 -8.09 19.14
C ASP A 449 12.45 -8.91 17.87
N LEU A 450 13.35 -9.85 17.64
CA LEU A 450 13.22 -10.88 16.62
C LEU A 450 12.27 -11.97 17.15
N SER A 451 11.02 -11.58 17.46
CA SER A 451 9.95 -12.54 17.71
C SER A 451 9.40 -12.96 16.37
N LEU A 452 9.86 -14.08 15.81
CA LEU A 452 9.00 -14.75 14.85
C LEU A 452 7.79 -15.25 15.65
N GLN A 453 6.65 -14.54 15.58
CA GLN A 453 5.39 -14.99 16.20
C GLN A 453 4.90 -16.36 15.66
N HIS A 454 5.64 -16.95 14.73
CA HIS A 454 5.33 -18.23 14.14
C HIS A 454 6.30 -19.26 14.70
N ASN A 455 5.79 -20.10 15.62
CA ASN A 455 6.47 -21.31 16.05
C ASN A 455 7.05 -22.01 14.82
N GLY A 456 8.37 -22.19 14.87
CA GLY A 456 9.21 -22.37 13.70
C GLY A 456 8.74 -23.45 12.75
N PHE A 457 8.76 -23.14 11.45
CA PHE A 457 8.69 -24.05 10.31
C PHE A 457 7.61 -25.13 10.31
N ALA A 458 6.70 -25.23 11.29
CA ALA A 458 5.73 -26.31 11.41
C ALA A 458 4.78 -26.34 10.20
N GLY A 459 4.58 -27.52 9.62
CA GLY A 459 3.67 -27.75 8.51
C GLY A 459 4.34 -28.14 7.19
N LEU A 460 3.58 -28.05 6.10
CA LEU A 460 4.00 -28.38 4.73
C LEU A 460 3.55 -27.25 3.80
N ILE A 461 4.28 -27.07 2.70
CA ILE A 461 3.87 -26.21 1.59
C ILE A 461 2.82 -26.98 0.79
N GLU A 462 1.60 -26.45 0.68
CA GLU A 462 0.57 -26.94 -0.22
C GLU A 462 0.57 -26.11 -1.51
N GLY A 463 0.66 -26.78 -2.65
CA GLY A 463 0.72 -26.18 -3.97
C GLY A 463 -0.18 -26.87 -4.98
N VAL A 464 -0.35 -26.20 -6.12
CA VAL A 464 -0.94 -26.78 -7.33
C VAL A 464 0.12 -26.80 -8.43
N GLU A 465 0.34 -27.96 -9.07
CA GLU A 465 1.25 -28.12 -10.20
C GLU A 465 0.47 -28.51 -11.46
N TYR A 466 0.91 -28.06 -12.65
CA TYR A 466 0.28 -28.42 -13.91
C TYR A 466 1.14 -29.45 -14.67
N PHE A 467 0.52 -30.56 -15.05
CA PHE A 467 1.16 -31.66 -15.80
C PHE A 467 0.65 -31.66 -17.24
N ASP A 468 1.60 -31.67 -18.20
CA ASP A 468 1.37 -31.96 -19.61
C ASP A 468 1.77 -33.42 -19.91
N ASN A 469 1.09 -34.06 -20.86
CA ASN A 469 1.24 -35.48 -21.19
C ASN A 469 2.61 -35.83 -21.80
N ASN A 470 3.44 -34.85 -22.19
CA ASN A 470 4.67 -35.09 -22.97
C ASN A 470 5.98 -34.57 -22.34
N SER A 471 6.00 -33.96 -21.16
CA SER A 471 7.26 -33.51 -20.55
C SER A 471 7.14 -33.24 -19.04
N GLU A 472 8.26 -33.41 -18.34
CA GLU A 472 8.47 -33.07 -16.93
C GLU A 472 7.96 -31.65 -16.60
N CYS A 473 7.38 -31.51 -15.40
CA CYS A 473 6.54 -30.42 -14.87
C CYS A 473 6.78 -28.99 -15.38
N TYR A 474 5.69 -28.26 -15.69
CA TYR A 474 5.71 -26.79 -15.86
C TYR A 474 5.16 -26.09 -14.60
N TYR A 475 6.06 -25.40 -13.90
CA TYR A 475 5.86 -24.28 -12.97
C TYR A 475 4.91 -24.38 -11.73
N ALA A 476 5.55 -24.02 -10.60
CA ALA A 476 5.11 -23.25 -9.43
C ALA A 476 3.77 -23.57 -8.76
N ALA A 477 3.89 -24.19 -7.57
CA ALA A 477 2.92 -24.13 -6.50
C ALA A 477 2.40 -22.69 -6.29
N GLU A 478 1.15 -22.41 -6.66
CA GLU A 478 0.41 -21.32 -6.03
C GLU A 478 0.24 -21.69 -4.54
N ASN A 479 0.92 -20.96 -3.65
CA ASN A 479 0.92 -21.17 -2.19
C ASN A 479 -0.45 -20.81 -1.60
N LYS A 480 -1.46 -21.65 -1.80
CA LYS A 480 -2.83 -21.27 -1.44
C LYS A 480 -3.18 -21.47 0.03
N ASN A 481 -2.44 -22.28 0.81
CA ASN A 481 -2.72 -22.45 2.23
C ASN A 481 -1.47 -22.74 3.06
N LEU A 482 -0.78 -21.70 3.52
CA LEU A 482 -0.11 -21.81 4.82
C LEU A 482 -1.21 -21.69 5.88
N MET A 483 -1.70 -22.82 6.41
CA MET A 483 -2.76 -22.80 7.43
C MET A 483 -2.18 -22.37 8.79
N TRP A 484 -2.16 -21.06 9.02
CA TRP A 484 -1.65 -20.43 10.23
C TRP A 484 -2.67 -20.45 11.37
N THR A 485 -2.72 -21.50 12.18
CA THR A 485 -3.39 -21.41 13.50
C THR A 485 -2.74 -22.30 14.55
N ASN A 486 -2.74 -21.84 15.81
CA ASN A 486 -2.20 -22.55 16.99
C ASN A 486 -3.01 -23.80 17.42
N ASN A 487 -3.91 -24.32 16.58
CA ASN A 487 -4.81 -25.42 16.94
C ASN A 487 -5.31 -26.25 15.73
N VAL A 488 -4.52 -26.33 14.67
CA VAL A 488 -4.89 -27.11 13.48
C VAL A 488 -4.02 -28.35 13.40
N VAL A 489 -4.67 -29.51 13.38
CA VAL A 489 -4.09 -30.75 12.88
C VAL A 489 -3.74 -30.53 11.41
N LEU A 490 -2.45 -30.48 11.09
CA LEU A 490 -1.95 -30.27 9.73
C LEU A 490 -1.81 -31.63 9.04
N SER A 491 -2.55 -31.82 7.94
CA SER A 491 -2.56 -33.09 7.19
C SER A 491 -2.75 -32.86 5.68
N PRO A 492 -2.22 -33.74 4.80
CA PRO A 492 -2.47 -33.70 3.36
C PRO A 492 -3.94 -33.95 2.96
N ASN A 493 -4.80 -32.92 3.07
CA ASN A 493 -6.26 -33.04 2.97
C ASN A 493 -6.77 -33.62 1.64
N TYR A 494 -6.22 -33.22 0.50
CA TYR A 494 -6.70 -33.66 -0.82
C TYR A 494 -6.33 -35.12 -1.15
N VAL A 495 -5.30 -35.65 -0.49
CA VAL A 495 -4.92 -37.07 -0.63
C VAL A 495 -5.86 -37.97 0.20
N TYR A 496 -6.71 -37.38 1.04
CA TYR A 496 -7.67 -38.05 1.92
C TYR A 496 -9.14 -37.86 1.55
N ALA A 497 -9.52 -36.71 0.98
CA ALA A 497 -10.91 -36.38 0.72
C ALA A 497 -11.48 -37.11 -0.50
N GLY A 498 -12.32 -38.11 -0.27
CA GLY A 498 -13.25 -38.61 -1.30
C GLY A 498 -14.41 -37.63 -1.45
N ASN A 499 -14.60 -37.07 -2.66
CA ASN A 499 -15.69 -36.17 -3.10
C ASN A 499 -15.47 -34.63 -3.09
N GLY A 500 -14.28 -34.13 -3.43
CA GLY A 500 -14.12 -32.74 -3.89
C GLY A 500 -14.27 -32.64 -5.40
N SER A 501 -15.26 -31.88 -5.92
CA SER A 501 -15.44 -31.64 -7.35
C SER A 501 -14.70 -30.36 -7.77
N TYR A 502 -13.53 -30.46 -8.40
CA TYR A 502 -12.98 -29.36 -9.22
C TYR A 502 -13.13 -29.72 -10.69
N TRP A 503 -14.33 -29.52 -11.23
CA TRP A 503 -14.57 -29.49 -12.66
C TRP A 503 -14.54 -28.02 -13.10
N SER A 504 -13.43 -27.54 -13.66
CA SER A 504 -13.55 -26.41 -14.58
C SER A 504 -14.17 -26.96 -15.86
N ASN A 505 -15.48 -26.77 -16.02
CA ASN A 505 -16.19 -27.10 -17.25
C ASN A 505 -15.69 -26.24 -18.41
N LYS A 506 -14.65 -26.70 -19.10
CA LYS A 506 -14.50 -26.52 -20.55
C LYS A 506 -13.90 -27.81 -21.10
N ARG A 507 -14.74 -28.65 -21.70
CA ARG A 507 -14.29 -29.56 -22.75
C ARG A 507 -14.10 -28.69 -23.99
N PRO A 508 -12.88 -28.50 -24.53
CA PRO A 508 -12.74 -28.15 -25.93
C PRO A 508 -13.22 -29.35 -26.76
N GLU A 509 -13.94 -29.05 -27.83
CA GLU A 509 -14.38 -30.01 -28.83
C GLU A 509 -13.16 -30.75 -29.42
N TRP A 510 -13.34 -32.02 -29.74
CA TRP A 510 -12.31 -33.06 -29.92
C TRP A 510 -11.28 -32.89 -31.07
N ASP A 511 -11.01 -31.69 -31.58
CA ASP A 511 -10.14 -31.52 -32.77
C ASP A 511 -9.10 -30.39 -32.65
N THR A 512 -8.65 -30.05 -31.45
CA THR A 512 -7.44 -29.22 -31.30
C THR A 512 -6.44 -29.90 -30.37
N GLU A 513 -5.16 -29.89 -30.74
CA GLU A 513 -4.00 -30.24 -29.89
C GLU A 513 -3.87 -29.30 -28.66
N GLU A 514 -4.98 -28.85 -28.06
CA GLU A 514 -4.98 -28.16 -26.78
C GLU A 514 -4.60 -29.19 -25.70
N LEU A 515 -3.37 -29.03 -25.20
CA LEU A 515 -2.77 -29.74 -24.09
C LEU A 515 -3.79 -29.91 -22.96
N LEU A 516 -4.16 -31.16 -22.66
CA LEU A 516 -4.94 -31.49 -21.46
C LEU A 516 -4.07 -31.25 -20.23
N THR A 517 -4.03 -30.02 -19.73
CA THR A 517 -3.32 -29.71 -18.48
C THR A 517 -4.11 -30.30 -17.31
N SER A 518 -3.56 -31.32 -16.66
CA SER A 518 -4.10 -31.82 -15.40
C SER A 518 -3.43 -31.08 -14.24
N SER A 519 -4.23 -30.56 -13.30
CA SER A 519 -3.69 -29.93 -12.08
C SER A 519 -3.52 -30.97 -10.98
N ALA A 520 -2.33 -31.03 -10.39
CA ALA A 520 -2.00 -31.82 -9.22
C ALA A 520 -2.07 -30.97 -7.97
N THR A 521 -2.59 -31.51 -6.88
CA THR A 521 -2.30 -30.96 -5.55
C THR A 521 -1.02 -31.60 -5.05
N VAL A 522 -0.09 -30.78 -4.57
CA VAL A 522 1.23 -31.21 -4.08
C VAL A 522 1.44 -30.67 -2.68
N TYR A 523 2.00 -31.52 -1.81
CA TYR A 523 2.51 -31.14 -0.50
C TYR A 523 4.01 -31.40 -0.47
N GLN A 524 4.78 -30.45 0.05
CA GLN A 524 6.23 -30.58 0.16
C GLN A 524 6.78 -29.95 1.45
N GLY A 525 7.92 -30.46 1.90
CA GLY A 525 8.61 -30.00 3.10
C GLY A 525 9.57 -31.06 3.62
N TYR A 526 9.64 -31.19 4.94
CA TYR A 526 10.47 -32.14 5.65
C TYR A 526 9.62 -32.93 6.65
N MET A 527 9.90 -34.22 6.75
CA MET A 527 9.33 -35.13 7.74
C MET A 527 10.43 -35.55 8.72
N TRP A 528 10.13 -35.54 10.02
CA TRP A 528 11.15 -35.73 11.05
C TRP A 528 11.14 -37.11 11.67
N ASN A 529 12.31 -37.76 11.69
CA ASN A 529 12.58 -38.80 12.67
C ASN A 529 13.15 -38.14 13.94
N ARG A 530 12.33 -38.10 14.98
CA ARG A 530 12.70 -37.52 16.29
C ARG A 530 13.32 -38.55 17.24
N GLU A 531 13.41 -39.82 16.84
CA GLU A 531 14.08 -40.83 17.63
C GLU A 531 15.60 -40.60 17.64
N THR A 532 16.27 -41.07 18.68
CA THR A 532 17.74 -40.98 18.80
C THR A 532 18.46 -42.04 17.95
N THR A 533 17.72 -42.93 17.29
CA THR A 533 18.23 -44.03 16.48
C THR A 533 17.47 -44.14 15.17
N ASN A 534 18.03 -44.92 14.23
CA ASN A 534 17.38 -45.15 12.94
C ASN A 534 16.07 -45.93 13.14
N VAL A 535 15.05 -45.56 12.38
CA VAL A 535 13.73 -46.22 12.38
C VAL A 535 13.36 -46.70 10.99
N ASN A 536 12.33 -47.55 10.91
CA ASN A 536 11.72 -47.94 9.65
C ASN A 536 10.33 -47.33 9.57
N TRP A 537 9.95 -46.82 8.41
CA TRP A 537 8.60 -46.31 8.15
C TRP A 537 7.99 -47.03 6.96
N THR A 538 6.72 -47.40 7.06
CA THR A 538 6.00 -47.98 5.92
C THR A 538 4.91 -47.03 5.47
N PHE A 539 4.94 -46.60 4.22
CA PHE A 539 3.92 -45.75 3.61
C PHE A 539 2.99 -46.61 2.76
N CYS A 540 1.71 -46.27 2.75
CA CYS A 540 0.76 -46.83 1.79
C CYS A 540 0.04 -45.73 1.02
N CYS A 541 -0.19 -45.97 -0.26
CA CYS A 541 -0.92 -45.07 -1.14
C CYS A 541 -2.00 -45.82 -1.91
N ARG A 542 -3.22 -45.27 -1.92
CA ARG A 542 -4.31 -45.68 -2.79
C ARG A 542 -5.15 -44.48 -3.21
N VAL A 543 -4.79 -43.87 -4.34
CA VAL A 543 -5.39 -42.65 -4.89
C VAL A 543 -5.63 -42.85 -6.39
N ALA A 544 -6.78 -42.44 -6.90
CA ALA A 544 -7.03 -42.37 -8.35
C ALA A 544 -6.80 -40.93 -8.85
N THR A 545 -6.32 -40.69 -10.08
CA THR A 545 -5.82 -41.66 -11.09
C THR A 545 -4.30 -41.76 -11.14
N VAL A 546 -3.58 -40.75 -10.64
CA VAL A 546 -2.12 -40.78 -10.42
C VAL A 546 -1.77 -40.24 -9.04
N SER A 547 -0.81 -40.88 -8.38
CA SER A 547 -0.13 -40.35 -7.21
C SER A 547 1.38 -40.50 -7.34
N PHE A 548 2.09 -39.61 -6.65
CA PHE A 548 3.53 -39.71 -6.49
C PHE A 548 3.94 -39.41 -5.06
N PHE A 549 4.99 -40.08 -4.62
CA PHE A 549 5.63 -39.86 -3.34
C PHE A 549 7.14 -39.91 -3.54
N TYR A 550 7.81 -38.87 -3.02
CA TYR A 550 9.26 -38.79 -2.93
C TYR A 550 9.67 -38.66 -1.47
N PHE A 551 10.72 -39.40 -1.12
CA PHE A 551 11.39 -39.34 0.17
C PHE A 551 12.89 -39.21 -0.08
N ASP A 552 13.55 -38.23 0.53
CA ASP A 552 14.98 -37.93 0.30
C ASP A 552 15.35 -37.79 -1.19
N GLY A 553 14.42 -37.25 -1.99
CA GLY A 553 14.60 -37.07 -3.44
C GLY A 553 14.43 -38.34 -4.28
N VAL A 554 14.27 -39.51 -3.66
CA VAL A 554 14.00 -40.78 -4.34
C VAL A 554 12.51 -40.92 -4.59
N LYS A 555 12.12 -41.34 -5.79
CA LYS A 555 10.72 -41.56 -6.17
C LYS A 555 10.25 -42.93 -5.70
N GLU A 556 9.60 -42.97 -4.54
CA GLU A 556 9.21 -44.19 -3.84
C GLU A 556 7.86 -44.76 -4.33
N ILE A 557 6.92 -43.90 -4.72
CA ILE A 557 5.65 -44.32 -5.33
C ILE A 557 5.43 -43.51 -6.61
N THR A 558 5.10 -44.22 -7.69
CA THR A 558 4.44 -43.67 -8.88
C THR A 558 3.27 -44.58 -9.20
N ASP A 559 2.05 -44.04 -9.21
CA ASP A 559 0.88 -44.80 -9.65
C ASP A 559 0.33 -44.23 -10.95
N GLY A 560 0.19 -45.07 -11.97
CA GLY A 560 -0.47 -44.75 -13.23
C GLY A 560 -1.78 -45.50 -13.44
N GLU A 561 -2.20 -46.36 -12.50
CA GLU A 561 -3.35 -47.23 -12.68
C GLU A 561 -4.20 -47.31 -11.40
N ALA A 562 -5.41 -46.73 -11.46
CA ALA A 562 -6.38 -46.49 -10.39
C ALA A 562 -6.87 -47.69 -9.53
N THR A 563 -6.17 -48.84 -9.51
CA THR A 563 -6.70 -50.13 -9.05
C THR A 563 -5.89 -50.86 -7.98
N LYS A 564 -4.65 -50.47 -7.62
CA LYS A 564 -3.83 -51.20 -6.64
C LYS A 564 -3.28 -50.31 -5.53
N ALA A 565 -3.40 -50.74 -4.26
CA ALA A 565 -2.69 -50.10 -3.15
C ALA A 565 -1.18 -50.39 -3.28
N ARG A 566 -0.35 -49.36 -3.11
CA ARG A 566 1.11 -49.48 -3.05
C ARG A 566 1.57 -49.35 -1.61
N LEU A 567 2.48 -50.24 -1.21
CA LEU A 567 3.19 -50.17 0.05
C LEU A 567 4.66 -49.98 -0.26
N VAL A 568 5.31 -49.07 0.47
CA VAL A 568 6.75 -48.90 0.44
C VAL A 568 7.26 -48.82 1.88
N THR A 569 8.29 -49.59 2.19
CA THR A 569 8.99 -49.51 3.48
C THR A 569 10.32 -48.82 3.25
N ILE A 570 10.52 -47.68 3.90
CA ILE A 570 11.79 -46.98 3.95
C ILE A 570 12.53 -47.51 5.17
N GLU A 571 13.61 -48.24 4.92
CA GLU A 571 14.48 -48.80 5.96
C GLU A 571 15.54 -47.78 6.39
N ASN A 572 15.91 -47.79 7.67
CA ASN A 572 16.99 -46.99 8.23
C ASN A 572 16.85 -45.46 8.08
N VAL A 573 15.64 -44.93 8.28
CA VAL A 573 15.41 -43.48 8.38
C VAL A 573 16.21 -42.96 9.57
N THR A 574 17.25 -42.15 9.30
CA THR A 574 18.16 -41.62 10.32
C THR A 574 17.50 -40.58 11.21
N PRO A 575 18.00 -40.32 12.44
CA PRO A 575 17.55 -39.18 13.24
C PRO A 575 17.72 -37.86 12.48
N GLY A 576 16.66 -37.04 12.41
CA GLY A 576 16.70 -35.74 11.75
C GLY A 576 15.59 -35.50 10.70
N PRO A 577 15.70 -34.41 9.94
CA PRO A 577 14.74 -34.04 8.90
C PRO A 577 15.01 -34.76 7.58
N HIS A 578 13.95 -35.22 6.93
CA HIS A 578 14.00 -35.91 5.64
C HIS A 578 13.12 -35.18 4.62
N PRO A 579 13.67 -34.71 3.48
CA PRO A 579 12.88 -34.15 2.39
C PRO A 579 11.71 -35.05 1.99
N PHE A 580 10.54 -34.45 1.92
CA PHE A 580 9.27 -35.12 1.71
C PHE A 580 8.47 -34.39 0.63
N ARG A 581 7.99 -35.11 -0.38
CA ARG A 581 7.06 -34.57 -1.38
C ARG A 581 6.02 -35.60 -1.76
N ILE A 582 4.76 -35.19 -1.76
CA ILE A 582 3.63 -36.04 -2.15
C ILE A 582 2.66 -35.24 -3.01
N GLY A 583 2.07 -35.88 -4.00
CA GLY A 583 0.97 -35.28 -4.72
C GLY A 583 0.10 -36.29 -5.45
N SER A 584 -1.01 -35.79 -5.97
CA SER A 584 -1.90 -36.54 -6.84
C SER A 584 -2.51 -35.65 -7.91
N TYR A 585 -2.73 -36.22 -9.08
CA TYR A 585 -3.45 -35.58 -10.18
C TYR A 585 -4.36 -36.57 -10.89
N ALA A 586 -5.27 -36.03 -11.70
CA ALA A 586 -6.17 -36.84 -12.49
C ALA A 586 -5.83 -36.79 -13.98
N ILE A 587 -5.53 -37.95 -14.58
CA ILE A 587 -5.43 -38.10 -16.04
C ILE A 587 -6.83 -38.06 -16.66
N PHE A 588 -7.84 -38.62 -15.97
CA PHE A 588 -9.26 -38.54 -16.38
C PHE A 588 -10.17 -38.47 -15.14
N GLY A 589 -10.98 -37.41 -15.01
CA GLY A 589 -11.99 -37.29 -13.94
C GLY A 589 -11.44 -36.82 -12.58
N LYS A 590 -12.07 -37.23 -11.47
CA LYS A 590 -11.74 -36.72 -10.12
C LYS A 590 -10.47 -37.37 -9.56
N GLY A 591 -9.53 -36.56 -9.07
CA GLY A 591 -8.39 -37.01 -8.25
C GLY A 591 -8.79 -37.16 -6.79
N GLY A 592 -8.41 -38.26 -6.12
CA GLY A 592 -8.72 -38.49 -4.70
C GLY A 592 -8.68 -39.96 -4.30
N ALA A 593 -8.95 -40.27 -3.02
CA ALA A 593 -9.01 -41.66 -2.54
C ALA A 593 -9.97 -42.49 -3.41
N SER A 594 -9.45 -43.49 -4.14
CA SER A 594 -10.19 -44.21 -5.19
C SER A 594 -11.41 -44.93 -4.63
N GLY A 595 -12.59 -44.64 -5.20
CA GLY A 595 -13.84 -45.34 -4.93
C GLY A 595 -14.10 -46.56 -5.83
N ALA A 596 -13.18 -46.91 -6.74
CA ALA A 596 -13.45 -47.82 -7.84
C ALA A 596 -12.46 -49.01 -7.88
N ALA A 597 -12.60 -49.95 -6.95
CA ALA A 597 -12.23 -51.36 -7.17
C ALA A 597 -12.96 -52.23 -6.15
N THR A 598 -13.95 -53.00 -6.60
CA THR A 598 -14.77 -53.91 -5.80
C THR A 598 -14.05 -55.19 -5.38
N ASN A 599 -12.76 -55.35 -5.71
CA ASN A 599 -12.09 -56.66 -5.65
C ASN A 599 -10.81 -56.69 -4.76
N PHE A 600 -10.66 -55.77 -3.78
CA PHE A 600 -9.59 -55.86 -2.77
C PHE A 600 -10.01 -55.27 -1.41
N GLU A 601 -9.67 -55.96 -0.32
CA GLU A 601 -10.11 -55.75 1.09
C GLU A 601 -9.51 -54.51 1.81
N TRP A 602 -9.10 -53.47 1.09
CA TRP A 602 -8.54 -52.25 1.73
C TRP A 602 -9.59 -51.13 1.79
N PRO A 603 -9.78 -50.42 2.93
CA PRO A 603 -10.62 -49.23 3.00
C PRO A 603 -10.07 -48.04 2.18
N LYS A 604 -10.88 -46.99 2.02
CA LYS A 604 -10.52 -45.72 1.34
C LYS A 604 -9.48 -44.93 2.16
N LEU A 605 -8.23 -45.39 2.18
CA LEU A 605 -7.21 -44.85 3.08
C LEU A 605 -6.46 -43.63 2.55
N GLY A 606 -6.45 -43.38 1.23
CA GLY A 606 -5.65 -42.29 0.66
C GLY A 606 -4.15 -42.58 0.80
N PHE A 607 -3.37 -41.65 1.36
CA PHE A 607 -1.94 -41.86 1.65
C PHE A 607 -1.68 -41.93 3.17
N ARG A 608 -1.26 -43.07 3.71
CA ARG A 608 -1.05 -43.27 5.17
C ARG A 608 0.36 -43.76 5.45
N TRP A 609 0.73 -43.79 6.72
CA TRP A 609 2.00 -44.37 7.16
C TRP A 609 1.83 -45.23 8.41
N ASP A 610 2.69 -46.22 8.56
CA ASP A 610 2.96 -46.97 9.78
C ASP A 610 4.31 -46.48 10.32
N PRO A 611 4.32 -45.68 11.40
CA PRO A 611 5.56 -45.17 12.00
C PRO A 611 6.44 -46.27 12.62
N LEU A 612 5.92 -47.50 12.76
CA LEU A 612 6.67 -48.65 13.25
C LEU A 612 7.25 -49.51 12.12
N GLY A 613 6.99 -49.14 10.86
CA GLY A 613 7.68 -49.72 9.71
C GLY A 613 7.47 -51.21 9.52
N ARG A 614 6.31 -51.77 9.90
CA ARG A 614 6.12 -53.23 9.97
C ARG A 614 6.05 -53.92 8.61
N GLY A 615 5.94 -53.18 7.49
CA GLY A 615 5.75 -53.76 6.16
C GLY A 615 4.48 -54.60 6.01
N SER A 616 3.51 -54.45 6.93
CA SER A 616 2.30 -55.27 7.00
C SER A 616 1.23 -54.78 6.05
N SER A 617 0.43 -55.71 5.51
CA SER A 617 -0.77 -55.38 4.74
C SER A 617 -2.04 -55.20 5.59
N ASP A 618 -1.92 -55.22 6.92
CA ASP A 618 -3.04 -54.93 7.82
C ASP A 618 -3.24 -53.42 7.94
N THR A 619 -4.43 -52.98 7.49
CA THR A 619 -4.82 -51.57 7.40
C THR A 619 -4.90 -50.87 8.75
N ASN A 620 -5.03 -51.62 9.86
CA ASN A 620 -5.05 -51.06 11.22
C ASN A 620 -3.69 -50.52 11.67
N ASN A 621 -2.60 -50.95 11.02
CA ASN A 621 -1.25 -50.46 11.32
C ASN A 621 -0.97 -49.07 10.75
N PHE A 622 -1.83 -48.59 9.83
CA PHE A 622 -1.60 -47.33 9.13
C PHE A 622 -2.42 -46.20 9.74
N VAL A 623 -1.71 -45.14 10.14
CA VAL A 623 -2.29 -43.91 10.68
C VAL A 623 -2.17 -42.78 9.68
N LYS A 624 -2.87 -41.69 9.97
CA LYS A 624 -2.80 -40.48 9.15
C LYS A 624 -1.45 -39.79 9.34
N LEU A 625 -1.00 -39.12 8.29
CA LEU A 625 0.11 -38.19 8.35
C LEU A 625 -0.45 -36.86 8.88
N GLU A 626 -0.39 -36.71 10.19
CA GLU A 626 -0.97 -35.60 10.95
C GLU A 626 0.10 -35.02 11.90
N ASP A 627 0.38 -33.73 11.77
CA ASP A 627 1.19 -32.96 12.73
C ASP A 627 0.25 -32.12 13.62
N PRO A 628 0.50 -32.05 14.94
CA PRO A 628 -0.37 -31.29 15.86
C PRO A 628 -0.23 -29.76 15.74
N GLY A 629 0.57 -29.27 14.79
CA GLY A 629 0.84 -27.85 14.56
C GLY A 629 2.08 -27.32 15.28
N ASP A 630 2.88 -28.21 15.87
CA ASP A 630 4.09 -27.89 16.62
C ASP A 630 5.39 -28.21 15.85
N GLY A 631 5.29 -28.82 14.67
CA GLY A 631 6.42 -29.21 13.85
C GLY A 631 7.18 -30.44 14.35
N SER A 632 6.58 -31.21 15.26
CA SER A 632 7.13 -32.47 15.76
C SER A 632 7.30 -33.50 14.64
N LEU A 633 6.40 -33.52 13.66
CA LEU A 633 6.42 -34.42 12.51
C LEU A 633 6.77 -33.68 11.20
N PHE A 634 6.15 -32.53 10.93
CA PHE A 634 6.32 -31.80 9.67
C PHE A 634 6.91 -30.42 9.86
N THR A 635 7.94 -30.12 9.05
CA THR A 635 8.36 -28.74 8.86
C THR A 635 8.51 -28.38 7.40
N TRP A 636 8.08 -27.20 6.98
CA TRP A 636 8.19 -26.77 5.60
C TRP A 636 9.60 -26.27 5.24
N ALA A 637 10.46 -26.03 6.23
CA ALA A 637 11.91 -25.81 6.06
C ALA A 637 12.73 -26.25 7.29
N ILE A 638 14.05 -26.36 7.16
CA ILE A 638 14.99 -26.66 8.25
C ILE A 638 15.65 -25.36 8.74
N PRO A 639 15.79 -25.15 10.06
CA PRO A 639 16.61 -24.09 10.60
C PRO A 639 18.06 -24.07 10.09
N GLY A 640 18.49 -22.95 9.49
CA GLY A 640 19.89 -22.73 9.10
C GLY A 640 20.30 -23.33 7.75
N ASP A 641 19.42 -24.06 7.08
CA ASP A 641 19.66 -24.55 5.72
C ASP A 641 19.12 -23.54 4.69
N ASP A 642 19.88 -23.33 3.62
CA ASP A 642 19.35 -22.66 2.43
C ASP A 642 18.29 -23.59 1.84
N VAL A 643 17.02 -23.17 1.84
CA VAL A 643 15.88 -23.97 1.35
C VAL A 643 16.22 -24.62 0.01
N PHE A 644 16.37 -25.95 0.01
CA PHE A 644 16.54 -26.74 -1.20
C PHE A 644 15.15 -27.01 -1.79
N TYR A 645 14.88 -26.45 -2.97
CA TYR A 645 13.84 -26.93 -3.84
C TYR A 645 14.40 -28.10 -4.65
N PRO A 646 14.00 -29.37 -4.43
CA PRO A 646 14.32 -30.43 -5.37
C PRO A 646 13.56 -30.17 -6.68
N GLY A 647 14.22 -29.54 -7.66
CA GLY A 647 13.77 -29.48 -9.05
C GLY A 647 13.55 -28.10 -9.70
N THR A 648 13.96 -26.98 -9.09
CA THR A 648 13.90 -25.65 -9.76
C THR A 648 15.10 -24.77 -9.41
N ASP A 649 15.51 -23.92 -10.35
CA ASP A 649 16.61 -22.96 -10.29
C ASP A 649 16.84 -22.29 -8.92
N GLU A 650 18.11 -22.02 -8.61
CA GLU A 650 18.63 -21.44 -7.36
C GLU A 650 18.03 -20.07 -6.97
N SER A 651 17.16 -19.48 -7.79
CA SER A 651 16.59 -18.14 -7.61
C SER A 651 15.45 -18.03 -6.57
N ASN A 652 14.95 -19.13 -6.00
CA ASN A 652 13.78 -19.16 -5.10
C ASN A 652 14.09 -19.44 -3.62
N LYS A 653 15.29 -19.13 -3.13
CA LYS A 653 15.63 -19.23 -1.70
C LYS A 653 14.86 -18.19 -0.87
N ILE A 654 13.80 -18.58 -0.18
CA ILE A 654 13.13 -17.73 0.82
C ILE A 654 13.77 -18.01 2.19
N GLY A 655 14.67 -17.14 2.64
CA GLY A 655 15.10 -17.11 4.03
C GLY A 655 14.01 -16.47 4.88
N TYR A 656 13.60 -17.10 5.99
CA TYR A 656 12.49 -16.62 6.83
C TYR A 656 12.93 -15.97 8.16
N LEU A 657 14.24 -15.90 8.42
CA LEU A 657 14.82 -15.01 9.43
C LEU A 657 15.37 -13.76 8.73
N PRO A 658 15.22 -12.56 9.31
CA PRO A 658 15.90 -11.39 8.79
C PRO A 658 17.42 -11.62 8.86
N ARG A 659 18.11 -11.42 7.74
CA ARG A 659 19.58 -11.50 7.70
C ARG A 659 20.17 -10.12 7.89
N PHE A 660 21.14 -10.02 8.80
CA PHE A 660 21.97 -8.83 8.99
C PHE A 660 23.43 -9.23 8.82
N ASP A 661 24.13 -8.60 7.87
CA ASP A 661 25.56 -8.87 7.71
C ASP A 661 26.34 -8.20 8.84
N THR A 662 25.89 -7.01 9.23
CA THR A 662 26.44 -6.21 10.31
C THR A 662 25.37 -5.81 11.33
N ILE A 663 25.69 -5.91 12.63
CA ILE A 663 24.90 -5.29 13.70
C ILE A 663 25.78 -4.32 14.49
N LYS A 664 25.29 -3.09 14.68
CA LYS A 664 25.96 -2.06 15.49
C LYS A 664 25.13 -1.71 16.71
N PHE A 665 25.70 -1.88 17.89
CA PHE A 665 25.12 -1.50 19.17
C PHE A 665 25.72 -0.18 19.63
N SER A 666 24.85 0.80 19.90
CA SER A 666 25.27 2.08 20.48
C SER A 666 24.31 2.57 21.58
N GLY A 667 23.60 1.65 22.24
CA GLY A 667 22.72 1.96 23.37
C GLY A 667 21.41 1.17 23.46
N GLY A 668 21.07 0.31 22.49
CA GLY A 668 19.85 -0.51 22.54
C GLY A 668 20.09 -2.02 22.65
N THR A 669 19.00 -2.77 22.71
CA THR A 669 18.97 -4.23 22.96
C THR A 669 18.39 -5.00 21.77
N LEU A 670 18.98 -6.16 21.46
CA LEU A 670 18.43 -7.14 20.54
C LEU A 670 17.82 -8.30 21.34
N ASN A 671 16.54 -8.57 21.16
CA ASN A 671 15.86 -9.71 21.76
C ASN A 671 15.71 -10.82 20.71
N LEU A 672 16.29 -11.99 20.96
CA LEU A 672 16.33 -13.13 20.05
C LEU A 672 15.19 -14.10 20.35
N ASN A 673 13.94 -13.69 20.25
CA ASN A 673 12.79 -14.59 20.43
C ASN A 673 12.53 -15.50 19.21
N VAL A 674 13.59 -16.09 18.66
CA VAL A 674 13.59 -16.93 17.45
C VAL A 674 13.41 -18.43 17.76
N GLY A 675 12.86 -18.77 18.92
CA GLY A 675 12.68 -20.15 19.38
C GLY A 675 14.02 -20.85 19.66
N THR A 676 14.17 -22.08 19.17
CA THR A 676 15.40 -22.88 19.33
C THR A 676 16.52 -22.50 18.32
N ASN A 677 16.26 -21.55 17.44
CA ASN A 677 17.22 -21.15 16.42
C ASN A 677 18.38 -20.35 17.02
N VAL A 678 19.57 -20.54 16.46
CA VAL A 678 20.73 -19.71 16.75
C VAL A 678 20.77 -18.59 15.72
N PHE A 679 20.88 -17.35 16.16
CA PHE A 679 20.95 -16.21 15.26
C PHE A 679 22.41 -15.93 14.90
N ARG A 680 22.75 -15.88 13.60
CA ARG A 680 24.13 -15.67 13.13
C ARG A 680 24.27 -14.30 12.47
N VAL A 681 25.35 -13.59 12.80
CA VAL A 681 25.73 -12.30 12.22
C VAL A 681 27.20 -12.36 11.80
N GLY A 682 27.55 -11.72 10.68
CA GLY A 682 28.93 -11.61 10.22
C GLY A 682 29.76 -10.74 11.16
N THR A 683 29.45 -9.45 11.19
CA THR A 683 30.18 -8.44 11.95
C THR A 683 29.33 -7.80 13.05
N VAL A 684 29.91 -7.62 14.24
CA VAL A 684 29.32 -6.86 15.34
C VAL A 684 30.17 -5.64 15.68
N TYR A 685 29.53 -4.48 15.88
CA TYR A 685 30.17 -3.27 16.39
C TYR A 685 29.60 -2.90 17.77
N GLY A 686 30.48 -2.52 18.69
CA GLY A 686 30.13 -2.11 20.05
C GLY A 686 29.84 -3.30 20.97
N PHE A 687 29.20 -3.00 22.10
CA PHE A 687 28.88 -3.99 23.13
C PHE A 687 27.43 -4.46 22.95
N PRO A 688 27.19 -5.67 22.41
CA PRO A 688 25.84 -6.20 22.25
C PRO A 688 25.09 -6.24 23.58
N SER A 689 23.84 -5.79 23.58
CA SER A 689 22.87 -6.13 24.63
C SER A 689 21.92 -7.12 23.99
N VAL A 690 22.01 -8.40 24.35
CA VAL A 690 21.28 -9.49 23.69
C VAL A 690 20.54 -10.31 24.72
N VAL A 691 19.22 -10.40 24.59
CA VAL A 691 18.35 -11.17 25.49
C VAL A 691 17.51 -12.19 24.70
N GLY A 692 16.89 -13.16 25.37
CA GLY A 692 16.02 -14.16 24.69
C GLY A 692 16.75 -15.20 23.84
N GLY A 693 16.05 -16.25 23.41
CA GLY A 693 16.56 -17.27 22.46
C GLY A 693 17.71 -18.18 22.91
N ASN A 694 18.26 -18.93 21.95
CA ASN A 694 19.39 -19.85 22.12
C ASN A 694 20.78 -19.21 21.96
N GLY A 695 20.84 -17.90 21.70
CA GLY A 695 22.07 -17.11 21.64
C GLY A 695 22.42 -16.52 20.28
N LEU A 696 23.46 -15.70 20.27
CA LEU A 696 24.03 -15.03 19.10
C LEU A 696 25.36 -15.68 18.69
N VAL A 697 25.50 -16.03 17.41
CA VAL A 697 26.78 -16.42 16.80
C VAL A 697 27.37 -15.25 16.05
N ILE A 698 28.59 -14.87 16.41
CA ILE A 698 29.41 -13.89 15.67
C ILE A 698 30.34 -14.69 14.77
N ALA A 699 30.19 -14.52 13.46
CA ALA A 699 30.85 -15.37 12.48
C ALA A 699 32.23 -14.88 12.06
N ASP A 700 32.40 -13.57 11.87
CA ASP A 700 33.58 -13.04 11.18
C ASP A 700 34.36 -12.08 12.08
N LYS A 701 33.69 -11.05 12.62
CA LYS A 701 34.39 -9.93 13.25
C LYS A 701 33.61 -9.27 14.39
N TRP A 702 34.33 -8.89 15.44
CA TRP A 702 33.82 -8.03 16.51
C TRP A 702 34.71 -6.79 16.65
N THR A 703 34.11 -5.61 16.50
CA THR A 703 34.80 -4.32 16.65
C THR A 703 34.30 -3.59 17.90
N VAL A 704 35.23 -3.11 18.74
CA VAL A 704 34.95 -2.37 19.99
C VAL A 704 35.76 -1.10 20.09
N ASP A 705 35.21 -0.04 20.69
CA ASP A 705 35.95 1.19 20.97
C ASP A 705 36.70 1.08 22.31
N ALA A 706 37.96 1.53 22.32
CA ALA A 706 38.80 1.60 23.51
C ALA A 706 38.22 2.47 24.64
N GLU A 707 37.47 3.52 24.33
CA GLU A 707 36.80 4.38 25.31
C GLU A 707 35.66 3.64 26.03
N ASP A 708 34.88 2.86 25.30
CA ASP A 708 33.80 2.04 25.86
C ASP A 708 34.34 0.90 26.74
N ILE A 709 35.47 0.30 26.36
CA ILE A 709 36.21 -0.66 27.20
C ILE A 709 36.63 0.02 28.52
N ALA A 710 37.19 1.23 28.43
CA ALA A 710 37.66 1.98 29.59
C ALA A 710 36.52 2.44 30.52
N ALA A 711 35.34 2.71 29.96
CA ALA A 711 34.12 3.01 30.69
C ALA A 711 33.52 1.79 31.41
N GLY A 712 34.02 0.58 31.12
CA GLY A 712 33.55 -0.66 31.75
C GLY A 712 32.15 -1.07 31.25
N VAL A 713 31.78 -0.69 30.02
CA VAL A 713 30.54 -1.14 29.40
C VAL A 713 30.60 -2.67 29.26
N LYS A 714 29.58 -3.35 29.76
CA LYS A 714 29.46 -4.81 29.70
C LYS A 714 28.27 -5.19 28.81
N ILE A 715 28.41 -6.33 28.15
CA ILE A 715 27.31 -6.99 27.45
C ILE A 715 26.33 -7.58 28.48
N ALA A 716 25.03 -7.47 28.21
CA ALA A 716 23.97 -8.07 29.00
C ALA A 716 23.39 -9.33 28.30
N ASP A 717 23.69 -10.48 28.90
CA ASP A 717 22.86 -11.64 29.25
C ASP A 717 22.15 -12.52 28.19
N ARG A 718 22.92 -13.46 27.57
CA ARG A 718 22.55 -14.83 27.09
C ARG A 718 23.76 -15.52 26.43
N LYS A 719 23.59 -16.70 25.81
CA LYS A 719 24.67 -17.43 25.13
C LYS A 719 25.24 -16.61 23.98
N ILE A 720 26.55 -16.39 23.97
CA ILE A 720 27.29 -15.83 22.82
C ILE A 720 28.29 -16.88 22.35
N ASP A 721 28.35 -17.10 21.05
CA ASP A 721 29.25 -18.05 20.42
C ASP A 721 30.10 -17.34 19.38
N PHE A 722 31.42 -17.35 19.58
CA PHE A 722 32.35 -16.87 18.57
C PHE A 722 32.61 -18.02 17.60
N GLY A 723 32.37 -17.80 16.31
CA GLY A 723 32.71 -18.77 15.28
C GLY A 723 34.21 -19.13 15.26
N GLU A 724 34.57 -20.02 14.35
CA GLU A 724 35.99 -20.27 14.07
C GLU A 724 36.64 -18.99 13.53
N ASP A 725 37.83 -18.66 14.03
CA ASP A 725 38.66 -17.55 13.54
C ASP A 725 38.04 -16.13 13.60
N VAL A 726 37.15 -15.85 14.56
CA VAL A 726 36.61 -14.48 14.72
C VAL A 726 37.74 -13.47 15.02
N GLU A 727 37.75 -12.36 14.28
CA GLU A 727 38.67 -11.25 14.49
C GLU A 727 38.11 -10.23 15.50
N LEU A 728 38.89 -9.88 16.51
CA LEU A 728 38.68 -8.74 17.39
C LEU A 728 39.46 -7.53 16.87
N GLU A 729 38.74 -6.46 16.56
CA GLU A 729 39.31 -5.15 16.23
C GLU A 729 39.02 -4.16 17.36
N ILE A 730 40.07 -3.48 17.83
CA ILE A 730 39.96 -2.44 18.85
C ILE A 730 40.18 -1.10 18.16
N GLU A 731 39.11 -0.33 18.01
CA GLU A 731 39.17 1.04 17.49
C GLU A 731 39.81 1.97 18.53
N ASN A 732 40.59 2.94 18.05
CA ASN A 732 41.28 3.93 18.87
C ASN A 732 42.13 3.33 20.03
N PRO A 733 43.00 2.33 19.80
CA PRO A 733 43.67 1.58 20.87
C PRO A 733 44.61 2.43 21.75
N LEU A 734 44.93 3.66 21.33
CA LEU A 734 45.73 4.62 22.09
C LEU A 734 44.91 5.45 23.09
N ALA A 735 43.58 5.52 22.94
CA ALA A 735 42.69 6.27 23.82
C ALA A 735 42.50 5.59 25.20
N ALA A 736 42.68 4.27 25.29
CA ALA A 736 42.67 3.51 26.55
C ALA A 736 43.80 3.88 27.54
N ARG A 737 44.71 4.81 27.19
CA ARG A 737 45.82 5.24 28.05
C ARG A 737 45.42 6.06 29.29
N SER A 738 44.17 6.48 29.45
CA SER A 738 43.80 7.51 30.44
C SER A 738 42.96 7.06 31.64
N VAL A 739 42.51 5.80 31.76
CA VAL A 739 41.56 5.42 32.83
C VAL A 739 42.15 4.37 33.78
N SER A 740 42.84 4.86 34.81
CA SER A 740 43.35 4.12 35.99
C SER A 740 44.40 3.05 35.67
N GLY A 741 45.28 2.67 36.61
CA GLY A 741 46.30 1.63 36.40
C GLY A 741 45.78 0.20 36.09
N VAL A 742 44.50 0.07 35.72
CA VAL A 742 43.85 -1.15 35.25
C VAL A 742 44.43 -1.54 33.89
N ARG A 743 44.79 -2.81 33.76
CA ARG A 743 45.38 -3.40 32.54
C ARG A 743 44.58 -4.58 32.02
N GLU A 744 43.45 -4.85 32.64
CA GLU A 744 42.64 -6.03 32.40
C GLU A 744 41.17 -5.65 32.62
N TRP A 745 40.34 -5.87 31.60
CA TRP A 745 38.93 -5.49 31.57
C TRP A 745 38.09 -6.71 31.20
N THR A 746 37.08 -7.00 32.00
CA THR A 746 36.01 -7.91 31.58
C THR A 746 35.01 -7.14 30.74
N VAL A 747 35.03 -7.38 29.44
CA VAL A 747 34.23 -6.65 28.43
C VAL A 747 32.89 -7.32 28.13
N LEU A 748 32.75 -8.58 28.56
CA LEU A 748 31.59 -9.41 28.31
C LEU A 748 31.42 -10.39 29.47
N GLU A 749 30.21 -10.51 30.00
CA GLU A 749 29.79 -11.54 30.95
C GLU A 749 28.45 -12.13 30.47
N SER A 750 28.24 -13.44 30.65
CA SER A 750 26.99 -14.13 30.30
C SER A 750 26.57 -15.06 31.43
N THR A 751 25.27 -15.11 31.74
CA THR A 751 24.73 -16.09 32.69
C THR A 751 24.46 -17.47 32.06
N ALA A 752 24.47 -17.58 30.73
CA ALA A 752 24.12 -18.83 30.02
C ALA A 752 25.37 -19.63 29.60
N ASN A 753 26.28 -19.03 28.82
CA ASN A 753 27.62 -19.52 28.47
C ASN A 753 28.28 -18.56 27.46
N ILE A 754 29.61 -18.57 27.33
CA ILE A 754 30.32 -17.98 26.20
C ILE A 754 31.25 -19.04 25.61
N THR A 755 31.08 -19.34 24.32
CA THR A 755 31.84 -20.38 23.62
C THR A 755 32.58 -19.81 22.40
N GLY A 756 33.47 -20.62 21.83
CA GLY A 756 34.20 -20.24 20.63
C GLY A 756 35.59 -19.65 20.85
N SER A 757 36.20 -19.18 19.76
CA SER A 757 37.55 -18.59 19.74
C SER A 757 37.52 -17.22 19.09
N ILE A 758 38.30 -16.28 19.64
CA ILE A 758 38.47 -14.94 19.09
C ILE A 758 39.95 -14.54 19.21
N SER A 759 40.46 -13.81 18.21
CA SER A 759 41.86 -13.37 18.16
C SER A 759 41.97 -11.89 17.77
N VAL A 760 43.01 -11.20 18.24
CA VAL A 760 43.22 -9.78 17.89
C VAL A 760 43.71 -9.69 16.44
N LYS A 761 43.01 -8.90 15.63
CA LYS A 761 43.12 -8.85 14.16
C LYS A 761 44.54 -8.68 13.60
N ASP A 762 45.36 -7.81 14.19
CA ASP A 762 46.67 -7.46 13.65
C ASP A 762 47.82 -7.69 14.65
N GLU A 763 49.01 -7.99 14.14
CA GLU A 763 50.19 -8.29 14.96
C GLU A 763 50.61 -7.14 15.88
N GLU A 764 50.38 -5.88 15.50
CA GLU A 764 50.77 -4.74 16.32
C GLU A 764 49.83 -4.56 17.52
N SER A 765 48.52 -4.70 17.28
CA SER A 765 47.49 -4.75 18.29
C SER A 765 47.65 -5.98 19.16
N ALA A 766 47.98 -7.15 18.61
CA ALA A 766 48.22 -8.39 19.38
C ALA A 766 49.47 -8.32 20.27
N LYS A 767 50.46 -7.47 19.95
CA LYS A 767 51.60 -7.17 20.85
C LYS A 767 51.15 -6.40 22.08
N ARG A 768 50.09 -5.60 21.97
CA ARG A 768 49.58 -4.70 23.01
C ARG A 768 48.32 -5.23 23.70
N TRP A 769 47.57 -6.11 23.08
CA TRP A 769 46.30 -6.62 23.57
C TRP A 769 46.27 -8.14 23.49
N SER A 770 45.74 -8.77 24.52
CA SER A 770 45.38 -10.19 24.48
C SER A 770 43.94 -10.37 24.94
N VAL A 771 43.21 -11.24 24.24
CA VAL A 771 41.82 -11.62 24.55
C VAL A 771 41.79 -13.02 25.15
N LYS A 772 40.91 -13.24 26.11
CA LYS A 772 40.67 -14.54 26.74
C LYS A 772 39.16 -14.79 26.84
N VAL A 773 38.72 -15.98 26.44
CA VAL A 773 37.34 -16.45 26.59
C VAL A 773 37.32 -17.53 27.67
N ASP A 774 36.57 -17.30 28.74
CA ASP A 774 36.48 -18.18 29.91
C ASP A 774 35.02 -18.57 30.18
N GLY A 775 34.38 -19.33 29.28
CA GLY A 775 33.09 -20.03 29.48
C GLY A 775 31.88 -19.20 29.97
N GLY A 776 32.03 -17.90 30.13
CA GLY A 776 31.16 -17.06 30.94
C GLY A 776 31.62 -15.61 30.98
N SER A 777 32.89 -15.34 30.67
CA SER A 777 33.37 -13.98 30.40
C SER A 777 34.36 -13.88 29.22
N VAL A 778 34.45 -12.70 28.62
CA VAL A 778 35.57 -12.32 27.76
C VAL A 778 36.37 -11.20 28.43
N THR A 779 37.67 -11.39 28.52
CA THR A 779 38.60 -10.48 29.17
C THR A 779 39.62 -9.97 28.16
N LEU A 780 39.77 -8.64 28.10
CA LEU A 780 40.83 -7.97 27.34
C LEU A 780 41.93 -7.52 28.28
N LYS A 781 43.18 -7.74 27.90
CA LYS A 781 44.36 -7.34 28.67
C LYS A 781 45.29 -6.49 27.84
N TYR A 782 45.61 -5.30 28.35
CA TYR A 782 46.58 -4.39 27.74
C TYR A 782 47.99 -4.64 28.30
N ARG A 783 48.95 -4.79 27.39
CA ARG A 783 50.38 -4.98 27.63
C ARG A 783 51.11 -3.70 27.24
N PRO A 784 51.55 -2.88 28.20
CA PRO A 784 52.36 -1.72 27.87
C PRO A 784 53.68 -2.18 27.27
N VAL A 785 53.98 -1.73 26.05
CA VAL A 785 55.29 -1.91 25.43
C VAL A 785 56.22 -0.87 26.06
N GLY A 786 56.87 -1.25 27.17
CA GLY A 786 57.90 -0.44 27.81
C GLY A 786 59.27 -0.70 27.21
N THR A 787 60.02 0.35 26.90
CA THR A 787 61.46 0.25 26.67
C THR A 787 62.15 -0.01 28.02
N ILE A 788 62.80 -1.16 28.19
CA ILE A 788 63.67 -1.41 29.33
C ILE A 788 64.94 -0.56 29.10
N MET A 789 65.05 0.58 29.78
CA MET A 789 66.29 1.36 29.81
C MET A 789 67.18 0.76 30.90
N VAL A 790 68.12 -0.10 30.52
CA VAL A 790 69.20 -0.55 31.42
C VAL A 790 70.22 0.58 31.48
N VAL A 791 70.15 1.42 32.52
CA VAL A 791 71.21 2.38 32.82
C VAL A 791 72.31 1.61 33.54
N ARG A 792 73.50 1.56 32.92
CA ARG A 792 74.71 1.01 33.53
C ARG A 792 75.37 2.03 34.44
#